data_AF-A0A536M3P8-F1
#
_entry.id   AF-A0A536M3P8-F1
#
_cell.length_a   1.000
_cell.length_b   1.000
_cell.length_c   1.000
_cell.angle_alpha   90.00
_cell.angle_beta   90.00
_cell.angle_gamma   90.00
#
_symmetry.space_group_name_H-M   'P 1'
#
loop_
_entity.id
_entity.type
_entity.pdbx_description
1 polymer ?
#
loop_
_entity_poly.entity_id
_entity_poly.type
_entity_poly.pdbx_seq_one_letter_code
_entity_poly.pdbx_strand_id
1 'polypeptide(L)'
;MTSPRFTYAAGAVAILLGALILALPSGTRAQEVDGNYGIGIPEVFLPKYLAFRTRQVASDSPDVMRIKLGYVKGLSRSFVAMVGEAAIDLGAGVFTVNLTGLAPFQTYTVWLVDQTESDPPLDTVAGLVTFVATEATSLLNGTLPVNLPVGFTIDRVVVTTGSIWGVEPLAAGLVNVSQKIFFRRLSLLNESTGEVMFDETLAPPALFGLVPPLEFEASGGSSGQGVEMDKVISRGAHLFFEETFNGNGRTCGTCHPAGNNFTIDAKFIETLPRTDPLFVAEFNPALAQLERPQLMRQFGLILENLDGFDDPTNKFVMRGVPHTLGLQVSLTQDPTQQPMPPAEMTGWSGDGAPGTGSLREFAIGAVTQHFTKRLDRVEGTDFRLPRPRELDAMEAFQLSLGRDRDFDLSKITFRDSNVETGKSLFVNGGGDPINAGGTCAGCHGNAGALNALGRNGNVNTNVEDVPHPARSIQPFPKDGGFGRTDNGDGTFGNRMFNTASVVEAAQSAPFFHNNVVSTLEGVVAFYSGPEFNNPRPGPLRFNFNETQRNEIANFMRAINTLQNIDVATRELREILANRRDPQREQNTRLQTAMGDTQNGIRVLTEGGIYPDAVTRLTEARDLISQAQQTGDAGQRRSLVQQAITTLGDARALVATS
;
A
#
# COMPACT_ATOMS: atom_id res chain seq x y z
N MET A 1 53.00 -65.67 -10.09
CA MET A 1 52.11 -64.79 -10.85
C MET A 1 50.73 -65.43 -10.83
N THR A 2 49.89 -64.90 -9.95
CA THR A 2 48.79 -65.60 -9.28
C THR A 2 47.45 -65.14 -9.83
N SER A 3 46.73 -66.07 -10.46
CA SER A 3 45.28 -66.05 -10.63
C SER A 3 44.62 -66.49 -9.31
N PRO A 4 43.42 -66.00 -8.98
CA PRO A 4 42.32 -66.96 -8.91
C PRO A 4 40.94 -66.44 -9.35
N ARG A 5 40.09 -67.41 -9.71
CA ARG A 5 38.63 -67.33 -9.91
C ARG A 5 37.89 -67.82 -8.65
N PHE A 6 36.78 -67.14 -8.35
CA PHE A 6 35.45 -67.59 -7.88
C PHE A 6 35.21 -68.32 -6.53
N THR A 7 34.32 -67.65 -5.74
CA THR A 7 33.17 -68.11 -4.90
C THR A 7 33.36 -68.97 -3.65
N TYR A 8 32.95 -68.47 -2.47
CA TYR A 8 31.61 -68.60 -1.83
C TYR A 8 31.67 -68.04 -0.39
N ALA A 9 30.63 -67.32 0.06
CA ALA A 9 29.97 -67.49 1.38
C ALA A 9 29.00 -66.33 1.65
N ALA A 10 27.71 -66.68 1.76
CA ALA A 10 26.67 -65.85 2.35
C ALA A 10 26.78 -65.86 3.88
N GLY A 11 26.35 -64.79 4.55
CA GLY A 11 26.25 -64.79 6.01
C GLY A 11 25.82 -63.46 6.61
N ALA A 12 24.49 -63.27 6.67
CA ALA A 12 23.71 -62.51 7.66
C ALA A 12 24.36 -61.32 8.40
N VAL A 13 23.80 -60.12 8.22
CA VAL A 13 23.82 -59.07 9.25
C VAL A 13 22.39 -58.68 9.57
N ALA A 14 22.03 -58.99 10.82
CA ALA A 14 20.79 -58.63 11.46
C ALA A 14 20.74 -57.14 11.80
N ILE A 15 19.51 -56.63 11.75
CA ILE A 15 19.05 -55.30 12.11
C ILE A 15 19.40 -54.98 13.57
N LEU A 16 20.01 -53.82 13.82
CA LEU A 16 19.90 -53.12 15.10
C LEU A 16 19.79 -51.61 14.82
N LEU A 17 18.56 -51.13 15.00
CA LEU A 17 18.19 -49.73 15.01
C LEU A 17 18.94 -48.99 16.12
N GLY A 18 19.81 -48.06 15.73
CA GLY A 18 20.29 -46.97 16.57
C GLY A 18 19.88 -45.66 15.91
N ALA A 19 18.92 -44.95 16.53
CA ALA A 19 18.47 -43.65 16.07
C ALA A 19 19.63 -42.64 16.12
N LEU A 20 20.15 -42.27 14.95
CA LEU A 20 20.99 -41.09 14.77
C LEU A 20 20.11 -40.04 14.09
N ILE A 21 19.54 -39.13 14.88
CA ILE A 21 18.92 -37.91 14.37
C ILE A 21 20.06 -37.06 13.81
N LEU A 22 20.32 -37.21 12.52
CA LEU A 22 21.12 -36.25 11.77
C LEU A 22 20.28 -34.99 11.64
N ALA A 23 20.60 -33.99 12.47
CA ALA A 23 20.19 -32.63 12.26
C ALA A 23 20.67 -32.20 10.87
N LEU A 24 19.76 -32.20 9.91
CA LEU A 24 19.96 -31.54 8.62
C LEU A 24 20.09 -30.03 8.92
N PRO A 25 21.08 -29.35 8.33
CA PRO A 25 21.21 -27.92 8.53
C PRO A 25 19.97 -27.25 7.94
N SER A 26 19.27 -26.52 8.80
CA SER A 26 18.22 -25.57 8.43
C SER A 26 18.68 -24.78 7.22
N GLY A 27 17.82 -24.69 6.20
CA GLY A 27 18.07 -23.87 5.02
C GLY A 27 18.60 -22.51 5.45
N THR A 28 19.65 -22.06 4.76
CA THR A 28 20.32 -20.78 4.98
C THR A 28 19.27 -19.67 5.10
N ARG A 29 19.03 -19.23 6.34
CA ARG A 29 18.43 -17.94 6.66
C ARG A 29 19.17 -16.92 5.79
N ALA A 30 18.47 -16.21 4.89
CA ALA A 30 19.06 -15.03 4.29
C ALA A 30 19.65 -14.22 5.45
N GLN A 31 20.94 -13.87 5.35
CA GLN A 31 21.66 -13.17 6.41
C GLN A 31 20.78 -12.00 6.85
N GLU A 32 20.30 -12.04 8.11
CA GLU A 32 19.57 -10.91 8.69
C GLU A 32 20.42 -9.67 8.42
N VAL A 33 19.84 -8.70 7.71
CA VAL A 33 20.52 -7.44 7.51
C VAL A 33 20.68 -6.83 8.90
N ASP A 34 21.92 -6.59 9.33
CA ASP A 34 22.19 -6.00 10.63
C ASP A 34 21.51 -4.63 10.71
N GLY A 35 20.39 -4.53 11.43
CA GLY A 35 19.70 -3.28 11.74
C GLY A 35 18.34 -3.04 11.10
N ASN A 36 17.63 -2.03 11.61
CA ASN A 36 16.41 -1.51 11.02
C ASN A 36 16.74 -0.51 9.88
N TYR A 37 15.98 -0.54 8.79
CA TYR A 37 16.17 0.31 7.60
C TYR A 37 16.07 1.81 7.93
N GLY A 38 15.32 2.15 8.98
CA GLY A 38 15.13 3.52 9.47
C GLY A 38 14.11 4.33 8.68
N ILE A 39 13.15 3.66 8.05
CA ILE A 39 11.98 4.25 7.40
C ILE A 39 10.75 3.45 7.83
N GLY A 40 9.68 4.15 8.21
CA GLY A 40 8.47 3.54 8.77
C GLY A 40 8.53 3.50 10.29
N ILE A 41 7.37 3.71 10.92
CA ILE A 41 7.25 3.83 12.38
C ILE A 41 6.14 2.89 12.85
N PRO A 42 6.44 1.89 13.71
CA PRO A 42 5.44 0.95 14.22
C PRO A 42 4.18 1.61 14.79
N GLU A 43 4.34 2.73 15.50
CA GLU A 43 3.28 3.49 16.14
C GLU A 43 2.29 4.08 15.13
N VAL A 44 2.70 4.23 13.86
CA VAL A 44 1.82 4.65 12.75
C VAL A 44 0.93 3.51 12.27
N PHE A 45 1.43 2.28 12.30
CA PHE A 45 0.67 1.07 11.96
C PHE A 45 -0.40 0.75 13.01
N LEU A 46 -0.07 0.96 14.30
CA LEU A 46 -0.87 0.51 15.44
C LEU A 46 -2.35 0.93 15.39
N PRO A 47 -2.74 2.19 15.12
CA PRO A 47 -4.15 2.59 15.09
C PRO A 47 -5.00 1.81 14.08
N LYS A 48 -4.44 1.47 12.91
CA LYS A 48 -5.14 0.66 11.90
C LYS A 48 -5.48 -0.72 12.45
N TYR A 49 -4.49 -1.37 13.06
CA TYR A 49 -4.67 -2.67 13.68
C TYR A 49 -5.69 -2.62 14.83
N LEU A 50 -5.58 -1.63 15.72
CA LEU A 50 -6.53 -1.47 16.84
C LEU A 50 -7.96 -1.24 16.36
N ALA A 51 -8.15 -0.49 15.27
CA ALA A 51 -9.47 -0.30 14.66
C ALA A 51 -10.01 -1.62 14.07
N PHE A 52 -9.18 -2.42 13.40
CA PHE A 52 -9.54 -3.76 12.94
C PHE A 52 -9.95 -4.67 14.11
N ARG A 53 -9.08 -4.78 15.13
CA ARG A 53 -9.31 -5.58 16.34
C ARG A 53 -10.62 -5.19 17.02
N THR A 54 -10.84 -3.90 17.26
CA THR A 54 -12.05 -3.41 17.93
C THR A 54 -13.32 -3.83 17.19
N ARG A 55 -13.35 -3.71 15.85
CA ARG A 55 -14.49 -4.17 15.04
C ARG A 55 -14.68 -5.68 15.10
N GLN A 56 -13.59 -6.45 15.04
CA GLN A 56 -13.68 -7.91 15.06
C GLN A 56 -14.16 -8.44 16.42
N VAL A 57 -13.62 -7.93 17.53
CA VAL A 57 -14.05 -8.29 18.89
C VAL A 57 -15.52 -7.93 19.12
N ALA A 58 -15.96 -6.78 18.63
CA ALA A 58 -17.34 -6.31 18.80
C ALA A 58 -18.34 -6.97 17.83
N SER A 59 -17.88 -7.79 16.88
CA SER A 59 -18.76 -8.45 15.92
C SER A 59 -19.49 -9.65 16.57
N ASP A 60 -20.62 -10.05 15.98
CA ASP A 60 -21.35 -11.26 16.40
C ASP A 60 -20.56 -12.56 16.13
N SER A 61 -19.44 -12.48 15.42
CA SER A 61 -18.64 -13.60 14.94
C SER A 61 -17.13 -13.33 15.08
N PRO A 62 -16.61 -13.11 16.31
CA PRO A 62 -15.24 -12.64 16.52
C PRO A 62 -14.16 -13.65 16.09
N ASP A 63 -14.49 -14.94 16.04
CA ASP A 63 -13.58 -16.01 15.62
C ASP A 63 -13.67 -16.35 14.13
N VAL A 64 -14.51 -15.63 13.37
CA VAL A 64 -14.67 -15.83 11.92
C VAL A 64 -13.69 -14.97 11.14
N MET A 65 -12.71 -15.63 10.51
CA MET A 65 -11.78 -15.03 9.56
C MET A 65 -12.42 -14.89 8.18
N ARG A 66 -12.59 -13.65 7.71
CA ARG A 66 -13.21 -13.33 6.42
C ARG A 66 -12.17 -12.95 5.37
N ILE A 67 -12.08 -13.72 4.30
CA ILE A 67 -11.17 -13.52 3.18
C ILE A 67 -12.03 -13.11 1.99
N LYS A 68 -11.92 -11.84 1.55
CA LYS A 68 -12.57 -11.37 0.33
C LYS A 68 -11.98 -12.13 -0.86
N LEU A 69 -12.76 -12.34 -1.91
CA LEU A 69 -12.33 -13.01 -3.13
C LEU A 69 -12.62 -12.09 -4.30
N GLY A 70 -11.62 -11.91 -5.16
CA GLY A 70 -11.78 -11.11 -6.37
C GLY A 70 -10.90 -11.60 -7.51
N TYR A 71 -11.11 -11.00 -8.67
CA TYR A 71 -10.45 -11.37 -9.91
C TYR A 71 -8.93 -11.16 -9.86
N VAL A 72 -8.15 -12.19 -10.21
CA VAL A 72 -6.69 -12.16 -10.11
C VAL A 72 -6.03 -11.56 -11.36
N LYS A 73 -6.10 -10.23 -11.46
CA LYS A 73 -5.47 -9.46 -12.53
C LYS A 73 -3.93 -9.56 -12.49
N GLY A 74 -3.33 -10.22 -13.47
CA GLY A 74 -1.88 -10.47 -13.52
C GLY A 74 -1.49 -11.94 -13.37
N LEU A 75 -2.40 -12.81 -12.90
CA LEU A 75 -2.25 -14.28 -12.96
C LEU A 75 -3.26 -14.95 -13.89
N SER A 76 -4.40 -14.30 -14.14
CA SER A 76 -5.39 -14.75 -15.13
C SER A 76 -5.15 -14.09 -16.49
N ARG A 77 -5.35 -14.86 -17.56
CA ARG A 77 -5.27 -14.40 -18.96
C ARG A 77 -6.62 -13.89 -19.47
N SER A 78 -7.70 -14.20 -18.76
CA SER A 78 -9.06 -13.78 -19.12
C SER A 78 -9.73 -13.14 -17.92
N PHE A 79 -10.37 -12.00 -18.14
CA PHE A 79 -11.13 -11.36 -17.07
C PHE A 79 -12.33 -12.21 -16.67
N VAL A 80 -12.50 -12.47 -15.37
CA VAL A 80 -13.68 -13.12 -14.80
C VAL A 80 -14.44 -12.16 -13.89
N ALA A 81 -15.77 -12.11 -13.99
CA ALA A 81 -16.62 -11.26 -13.14
C ALA A 81 -16.81 -11.79 -11.72
N MET A 82 -16.03 -12.81 -11.33
CA MET A 82 -16.21 -13.52 -10.09
C MET A 82 -15.70 -12.71 -8.91
N VAL A 83 -16.57 -12.50 -7.93
CA VAL A 83 -16.24 -11.91 -6.63
C VAL A 83 -16.96 -12.68 -5.53
N GLY A 84 -16.43 -12.62 -4.32
CA GLY A 84 -17.01 -13.32 -3.19
C GLY A 84 -16.34 -13.05 -1.85
N GLU A 85 -16.68 -13.88 -0.88
CA GLU A 85 -16.05 -13.93 0.44
C GLU A 85 -16.05 -15.38 0.93
N ALA A 86 -14.91 -15.83 1.44
CA ALA A 86 -14.82 -17.03 2.26
C ALA A 86 -14.74 -16.62 3.74
N ALA A 87 -15.66 -17.08 4.55
CA ALA A 87 -15.71 -16.90 5.99
C ALA A 87 -15.39 -18.23 6.67
N ILE A 88 -14.31 -18.27 7.46
CA ILE A 88 -13.81 -19.46 8.13
C ILE A 88 -13.91 -19.24 9.64
N ASP A 89 -14.77 -20.00 10.31
CA ASP A 89 -14.90 -19.99 11.76
C ASP A 89 -13.79 -20.82 12.40
N LEU A 90 -12.81 -20.13 12.99
CA LEU A 90 -11.66 -20.76 13.65
C LEU A 90 -11.99 -21.32 15.04
N GLY A 91 -13.16 -21.02 15.59
CA GLY A 91 -13.65 -21.59 16.84
C GLY A 91 -14.38 -22.90 16.62
N ALA A 92 -15.28 -22.94 15.63
CA ALA A 92 -16.14 -24.09 15.35
C ALA A 92 -15.64 -25.00 14.22
N GLY A 93 -14.68 -24.57 13.41
CA GLY A 93 -14.20 -25.34 12.27
C GLY A 93 -15.23 -25.47 11.14
N VAL A 94 -16.07 -24.45 10.97
CA VAL A 94 -17.06 -24.36 9.88
C VAL A 94 -16.69 -23.26 8.89
N PHE A 95 -17.23 -23.34 7.68
CA PHE A 95 -17.03 -22.30 6.68
C PHE A 95 -18.33 -21.92 5.98
N THR A 96 -18.35 -20.69 5.49
CA THR A 96 -19.31 -20.19 4.51
C THR A 96 -18.55 -19.56 3.36
N VAL A 97 -18.93 -19.85 2.12
CA VAL A 97 -18.41 -19.15 0.93
C VAL A 97 -19.58 -18.58 0.15
N ASN A 98 -19.56 -17.26 -0.05
CA ASN A 98 -20.51 -16.57 -0.92
C ASN A 98 -19.80 -16.16 -2.21
N LEU A 99 -20.32 -16.61 -3.36
CA LEU A 99 -19.77 -16.33 -4.67
C LEU A 99 -20.84 -15.71 -5.57
N THR A 100 -20.40 -14.81 -6.44
CA THR A 100 -21.20 -14.20 -7.51
C THR A 100 -20.39 -14.20 -8.81
N GLY A 101 -21.06 -14.07 -9.95
CA GLY A 101 -20.40 -14.11 -11.27
C GLY A 101 -20.13 -15.53 -11.78
N LEU A 102 -20.91 -16.51 -11.32
CA LEU A 102 -20.80 -17.91 -11.74
C LEU A 102 -21.54 -18.15 -13.07
N ALA A 103 -20.98 -18.97 -13.95
CA ALA A 103 -21.70 -19.50 -15.10
C ALA A 103 -22.56 -20.73 -14.70
N PRO A 104 -23.86 -20.78 -15.06
CA PRO A 104 -24.72 -21.92 -14.77
C PRO A 104 -24.22 -23.23 -15.39
N PHE A 105 -24.45 -24.33 -14.67
CA PHE A 105 -24.06 -25.71 -15.00
C PHE A 105 -22.56 -25.97 -15.10
N GLN A 106 -21.73 -24.99 -14.73
CA GLN A 106 -20.28 -25.17 -14.63
C GLN A 106 -19.89 -25.69 -13.25
N THR A 107 -18.91 -26.58 -13.21
CA THR A 107 -18.31 -27.08 -11.97
C THR A 107 -17.22 -26.12 -11.50
N TYR A 108 -17.21 -25.84 -10.20
CA TYR A 108 -16.19 -25.04 -9.53
C TYR A 108 -15.67 -25.75 -8.28
N THR A 109 -14.44 -25.43 -7.89
CA THR A 109 -13.89 -25.83 -6.60
C THR A 109 -13.31 -24.61 -5.89
N VAL A 110 -13.59 -24.53 -4.59
CA VAL A 110 -12.95 -23.59 -3.67
C VAL A 110 -11.82 -24.33 -2.96
N TRP A 111 -10.62 -23.77 -3.00
CA TRP A 111 -9.40 -24.34 -2.44
C TRP A 111 -8.89 -23.47 -1.29
N LEU A 112 -8.46 -24.13 -0.21
CA LEU A 112 -7.52 -23.55 0.74
C LEU A 112 -6.11 -23.84 0.23
N VAL A 113 -5.24 -22.83 0.28
CA VAL A 113 -3.86 -22.95 -0.20
C VAL A 113 -2.91 -22.50 0.89
N ASP A 114 -1.97 -23.37 1.20
CA ASP A 114 -0.76 -23.12 1.99
C ASP A 114 0.40 -22.98 1.01
N GLN A 115 1.02 -21.80 0.95
CA GLN A 115 2.14 -21.55 0.06
C GLN A 115 3.44 -21.63 0.84
N THR A 116 4.23 -22.65 0.55
CA THR A 116 5.51 -22.85 1.21
C THR A 116 6.53 -21.76 0.83
N GLU A 117 7.40 -21.42 1.78
CA GLU A 117 8.51 -20.48 1.59
C GLU A 117 9.70 -21.08 0.80
N SER A 118 9.53 -22.26 0.17
CA SER A 118 10.57 -22.93 -0.61
C SER A 118 10.89 -22.20 -1.91
N ASP A 119 11.99 -22.61 -2.55
CA ASP A 119 12.35 -22.15 -3.89
C ASP A 119 12.51 -23.34 -4.84
N PRO A 120 11.62 -23.53 -5.84
CA PRO A 120 10.44 -22.71 -6.12
C PRO A 120 9.37 -22.85 -5.02
N PRO A 121 8.46 -21.87 -4.87
CA PRO A 121 7.34 -21.99 -3.93
C PRO A 121 6.43 -23.14 -4.37
N LEU A 122 6.06 -23.98 -3.41
CA LEU A 122 5.13 -25.09 -3.64
C LEU A 122 3.83 -24.82 -2.88
N ASP A 123 2.72 -24.95 -3.60
CA ASP A 123 1.39 -24.92 -3.00
C ASP A 123 1.03 -26.31 -2.45
N THR A 124 0.67 -26.34 -1.16
CA THR A 124 -0.10 -27.44 -0.59
C THR A 124 -1.56 -27.01 -0.58
N VAL A 125 -2.45 -27.83 -1.14
CA VAL A 125 -3.86 -27.46 -1.31
C VAL A 125 -4.82 -28.44 -0.67
N ALA A 126 -5.93 -27.90 -0.17
CA ALA A 126 -7.07 -28.67 0.30
C ALA A 126 -8.35 -28.16 -0.35
N GLY A 127 -9.10 -29.06 -1.00
CA GLY A 127 -10.40 -28.73 -1.56
C GLY A 127 -11.40 -28.48 -0.42
N LEU A 128 -11.90 -27.25 -0.32
CA LEU A 128 -12.90 -26.86 0.67
C LEU A 128 -14.29 -27.37 0.26
N VAL A 129 -14.66 -27.15 -1.01
CA VAL A 129 -15.91 -27.62 -1.60
C VAL A 129 -15.83 -27.63 -3.12
N THR A 130 -16.35 -28.68 -3.75
CA THR A 130 -16.60 -28.75 -5.20
C THR A 130 -18.11 -28.77 -5.44
N PHE A 131 -18.59 -27.95 -6.36
CA PHE A 131 -20.02 -27.81 -6.62
C PHE A 131 -20.30 -27.48 -8.09
N VAL A 132 -21.53 -27.74 -8.54
CA VAL A 132 -22.04 -27.28 -9.84
C VAL A 132 -22.90 -26.05 -9.59
N ALA A 133 -22.53 -24.92 -10.18
CA ALA A 133 -23.34 -23.70 -10.05
C ALA A 133 -24.66 -23.86 -10.82
N THR A 134 -25.79 -23.60 -10.19
CA THR A 134 -27.11 -23.59 -10.86
C THR A 134 -27.54 -22.18 -11.26
N GLU A 135 -26.99 -21.17 -10.59
CA GLU A 135 -27.29 -19.76 -10.76
C GLU A 135 -25.99 -18.93 -10.82
N ALA A 136 -26.13 -17.62 -11.04
CA ALA A 136 -25.00 -16.70 -11.06
C ALA A 136 -24.40 -16.42 -9.68
N THR A 137 -25.08 -16.86 -8.62
CA THR A 137 -24.65 -16.73 -7.23
C THR A 137 -24.70 -18.09 -6.54
N SER A 138 -23.89 -18.28 -5.49
CA SER A 138 -23.92 -19.49 -4.67
C SER A 138 -23.49 -19.18 -3.25
N LEU A 139 -24.26 -19.70 -2.29
CA LEU A 139 -23.93 -19.70 -0.87
C LEU A 139 -23.61 -21.13 -0.43
N LEU A 140 -22.35 -21.39 -0.13
CA LEU A 140 -21.82 -22.70 0.22
C LEU A 140 -21.55 -22.73 1.72
N ASN A 141 -21.89 -23.81 2.41
CA ASN A 141 -21.63 -23.98 3.83
C ASN A 141 -21.08 -25.38 4.08
N GLY A 142 -20.19 -25.53 5.05
CA GLY A 142 -19.64 -26.83 5.41
C GLY A 142 -18.74 -26.81 6.63
N THR A 143 -18.06 -27.93 6.85
CA THR A 143 -17.03 -28.08 7.88
C THR A 143 -15.66 -28.10 7.22
N LEU A 144 -14.64 -27.61 7.92
CA LEU A 144 -13.27 -27.68 7.43
C LEU A 144 -12.84 -29.15 7.23
N PRO A 145 -12.02 -29.45 6.22
CA PRO A 145 -11.54 -30.82 5.98
C PRO A 145 -10.82 -31.38 7.21
N VAL A 146 -11.22 -32.57 7.67
CA VAL A 146 -10.61 -33.21 8.86
C VAL A 146 -9.19 -33.74 8.63
N ASN A 147 -8.72 -33.76 7.38
CA ASN A 147 -7.43 -34.34 6.96
C ASN A 147 -6.48 -33.27 6.37
N LEU A 148 -6.49 -32.05 6.93
CA LEU A 148 -5.46 -31.08 6.56
C LEU A 148 -4.06 -31.60 6.94
N PRO A 149 -3.03 -31.38 6.10
CA PRO A 149 -1.66 -31.72 6.44
C PRO A 149 -1.24 -31.13 7.79
N VAL A 150 -0.35 -31.82 8.50
CA VAL A 150 0.20 -31.30 9.76
C VAL A 150 0.93 -29.99 9.48
N GLY A 151 0.57 -28.93 10.22
CA GLY A 151 1.16 -27.61 10.05
C GLY A 151 0.56 -26.80 8.89
N PHE A 152 -0.51 -27.27 8.26
CA PHE A 152 -1.19 -26.54 7.18
C PHE A 152 -1.71 -25.19 7.67
N THR A 153 -1.42 -24.13 6.91
CA THR A 153 -1.92 -22.78 7.14
C THR A 153 -2.69 -22.26 5.92
N ILE A 154 -3.58 -21.31 6.13
CA ILE A 154 -4.43 -20.72 5.08
C ILE A 154 -3.81 -19.40 4.68
N ASP A 155 -2.92 -19.40 3.68
CA ASP A 155 -2.36 -18.16 3.12
C ASP A 155 -3.36 -17.46 2.20
N ARG A 156 -4.07 -18.27 1.41
CA ARG A 156 -5.06 -17.78 0.45
C ARG A 156 -6.19 -18.77 0.21
N VAL A 157 -7.29 -18.23 -0.27
CA VAL A 157 -8.43 -18.99 -0.79
C VAL A 157 -8.52 -18.74 -2.29
N VAL A 158 -8.70 -19.79 -3.07
CA VAL A 158 -8.73 -19.73 -4.54
C VAL A 158 -9.96 -20.44 -5.07
N VAL A 159 -10.62 -19.87 -6.07
CA VAL A 159 -11.72 -20.51 -6.81
C VAL A 159 -11.24 -20.86 -8.20
N THR A 160 -11.41 -22.12 -8.59
CA THR A 160 -11.08 -22.60 -9.93
C THR A 160 -12.29 -23.28 -10.58
N THR A 161 -12.20 -23.49 -11.90
CA THR A 161 -13.15 -24.38 -12.60
C THR A 161 -12.78 -25.85 -12.36
N GLY A 162 -13.78 -26.74 -12.49
CA GLY A 162 -13.60 -28.18 -12.35
C GLY A 162 -13.24 -28.60 -10.92
N SER A 163 -12.61 -29.78 -10.80
CA SER A 163 -12.25 -30.43 -9.53
C SER A 163 -10.75 -30.70 -9.39
N ILE A 164 -9.94 -30.15 -10.30
CA ILE A 164 -8.50 -30.39 -10.37
C ILE A 164 -7.78 -29.08 -10.03
N TRP A 165 -6.80 -29.16 -9.13
CA TRP A 165 -5.90 -28.06 -8.80
C TRP A 165 -4.95 -27.74 -9.97
N GLY A 166 -4.48 -26.49 -10.06
CA GLY A 166 -3.51 -26.05 -11.05
C GLY A 166 -4.11 -25.63 -12.39
N VAL A 167 -5.45 -25.54 -12.48
CA VAL A 167 -6.11 -24.80 -13.56
C VAL A 167 -6.16 -23.29 -13.22
N GLU A 168 -6.51 -22.46 -14.20
CA GLU A 168 -6.55 -21.00 -14.05
C GLU A 168 -7.42 -20.56 -12.84
N PRO A 169 -6.86 -19.77 -11.90
CA PRO A 169 -7.63 -19.22 -10.79
C PRO A 169 -8.58 -18.13 -11.29
N LEU A 170 -9.87 -18.26 -10.95
CA LEU A 170 -10.90 -17.29 -11.34
C LEU A 170 -11.06 -16.16 -10.33
N ALA A 171 -10.93 -16.49 -9.05
CA ALA A 171 -10.93 -15.53 -7.96
C ALA A 171 -9.98 -16.01 -6.85
N ALA A 172 -9.33 -15.07 -6.18
CA ALA A 172 -8.52 -15.36 -5.02
C ALA A 172 -8.59 -14.22 -4.00
N GLY A 173 -8.15 -14.53 -2.78
CA GLY A 173 -7.82 -13.53 -1.78
C GLY A 173 -6.92 -14.09 -0.70
N LEU A 174 -6.16 -13.20 -0.06
CA LEU A 174 -5.09 -13.53 0.89
C LEU A 174 -5.48 -13.11 2.32
N VAL A 175 -4.89 -13.80 3.30
CA VAL A 175 -4.95 -13.38 4.71
C VAL A 175 -3.96 -12.23 4.95
N ASN A 176 -4.44 -11.11 5.47
CA ASN A 176 -3.64 -9.90 5.67
C ASN A 176 -2.93 -9.84 7.04
N VAL A 177 -1.98 -8.90 7.20
CA VAL A 177 -1.18 -8.77 8.43
C VAL A 177 -2.05 -8.57 9.69
N SER A 178 -3.13 -7.79 9.60
CA SER A 178 -4.00 -7.51 10.74
C SER A 178 -4.76 -8.76 11.20
N GLN A 179 -5.20 -9.59 10.25
CA GLN A 179 -5.84 -10.87 10.53
C GLN A 179 -4.87 -11.83 11.21
N LYS A 180 -3.63 -11.91 10.71
CA LYS A 180 -2.58 -12.76 11.32
C LYS A 180 -2.32 -12.35 12.77
N ILE A 181 -2.11 -11.06 13.05
CA ILE A 181 -1.92 -10.54 14.41
C ILE A 181 -3.13 -10.89 15.31
N PHE A 182 -4.34 -10.62 14.83
CA PHE A 182 -5.56 -10.80 15.63
C PHE A 182 -5.86 -12.25 15.97
N PHE A 183 -5.91 -13.14 14.97
CA PHE A 183 -6.33 -14.52 15.19
C PHE A 183 -5.25 -15.35 15.89
N ARG A 184 -3.97 -14.96 15.76
CA ARG A 184 -2.88 -15.57 16.53
C ARG A 184 -2.66 -14.93 17.90
N ARG A 185 -3.40 -13.86 18.23
CA ARG A 185 -3.34 -13.12 19.51
C ARG A 185 -1.95 -12.59 19.86
N LEU A 186 -1.30 -12.00 18.88
CA LEU A 186 0.04 -11.44 19.04
C LEU A 186 -0.03 -10.05 19.70
N SER A 187 0.71 -9.87 20.79
CA SER A 187 1.10 -8.54 21.28
C SER A 187 2.04 -7.86 20.26
N LEU A 188 1.98 -6.53 20.17
CA LEU A 188 2.86 -5.77 19.29
C LEU A 188 4.02 -5.21 20.10
N LEU A 189 5.22 -5.60 19.70
CA LEU A 189 6.47 -5.28 20.37
C LEU A 189 7.31 -4.34 19.49
N ASN A 190 8.02 -3.42 20.12
CA ASN A 190 9.05 -2.61 19.49
C ASN A 190 10.39 -3.05 20.07
N GLU A 191 11.16 -3.87 19.35
CA GLU A 191 12.42 -4.46 19.86
C GLU A 191 13.47 -3.37 20.11
N SER A 192 13.57 -2.48 19.14
CA SER A 192 14.28 -1.21 19.13
C SER A 192 14.15 -0.42 20.45
N THR A 193 12.94 -0.19 20.97
CA THR A 193 12.72 0.54 22.23
C THR A 193 12.55 -0.37 23.46
N GLY A 194 12.26 -1.65 23.26
CA GLY A 194 11.85 -2.60 24.30
C GLY A 194 10.40 -2.40 24.78
N GLU A 195 9.60 -1.60 24.08
CA GLU A 195 8.22 -1.29 24.45
C GLU A 195 7.24 -2.38 24.00
N VAL A 196 6.27 -2.69 24.85
CA VAL A 196 5.05 -3.42 24.47
C VAL A 196 4.03 -2.38 24.01
N MET A 197 4.00 -2.10 22.70
CA MET A 197 3.14 -1.07 22.12
C MET A 197 1.65 -1.42 22.27
N PHE A 198 1.33 -2.71 22.17
CA PHE A 198 0.00 -3.23 22.41
C PHE A 198 0.09 -4.60 23.05
N ASP A 199 -0.62 -4.77 24.16
CA ASP A 199 -0.65 -6.03 24.88
C ASP A 199 -1.97 -6.77 24.64
N GLU A 200 -1.90 -7.90 23.94
CA GLU A 200 -3.05 -8.78 23.72
C GLU A 200 -3.33 -9.62 24.96
N THR A 201 -4.61 -9.67 25.32
CA THR A 201 -5.09 -10.32 26.55
C THR A 201 -6.15 -11.37 26.29
N LEU A 202 -6.63 -11.49 25.05
CA LEU A 202 -7.60 -12.49 24.65
C LEU A 202 -6.92 -13.83 24.28
N ALA A 203 -7.61 -14.93 24.55
CA ALA A 203 -7.19 -16.26 24.12
C ALA A 203 -7.40 -16.45 22.61
N PRO A 204 -6.53 -17.23 21.93
CA PRO A 204 -6.71 -17.53 20.51
C PRO A 204 -7.86 -18.51 20.30
N PRO A 205 -8.56 -18.46 19.14
CA PRO A 205 -9.54 -19.47 18.77
C PRO A 205 -8.89 -20.85 18.63
N ALA A 206 -9.68 -21.92 18.76
CA ALA A 206 -9.18 -23.30 18.81
C ALA A 206 -8.33 -23.69 17.58
N LEU A 207 -8.66 -23.16 16.41
CA LEU A 207 -7.97 -23.45 15.15
C LEU A 207 -7.07 -22.29 14.68
N PHE A 208 -6.54 -21.46 15.60
CA PHE A 208 -5.61 -20.38 15.24
C PHE A 208 -4.35 -20.89 14.50
N GLY A 209 -4.00 -22.17 14.67
CA GLY A 209 -2.89 -22.83 13.95
C GLY A 209 -3.09 -22.87 12.44
N LEU A 210 -4.33 -22.68 11.94
CA LEU A 210 -4.61 -22.53 10.50
C LEU A 210 -4.26 -21.13 9.97
N VAL A 211 -3.93 -20.18 10.85
CA VAL A 211 -3.53 -18.82 10.45
C VAL A 211 -2.02 -18.77 10.30
N PRO A 212 -1.48 -18.37 9.14
CA PRO A 212 -0.04 -18.35 8.90
C PRO A 212 0.71 -17.47 9.91
N PRO A 213 1.90 -17.89 10.38
CA PRO A 213 2.72 -17.08 11.25
C PRO A 213 3.31 -15.87 10.52
N LEU A 214 3.53 -14.78 11.26
CA LEU A 214 4.32 -13.64 10.79
C LEU A 214 5.83 -13.93 10.91
N GLU A 215 6.62 -13.24 10.08
CA GLU A 215 8.05 -13.13 10.31
C GLU A 215 8.29 -12.36 11.61
N PHE A 216 9.27 -12.78 12.42
CA PHE A 216 9.59 -12.19 13.73
C PHE A 216 8.51 -12.32 14.82
N GLU A 217 7.71 -13.39 14.79
CA GLU A 217 7.00 -13.82 16.00
C GLU A 217 7.98 -14.17 17.12
N ALA A 218 7.71 -13.66 18.33
CA ALA A 218 8.53 -13.81 19.52
C ALA A 218 7.65 -14.12 20.74
N SER A 219 8.27 -14.56 21.83
CA SER A 219 7.59 -14.60 23.13
C SER A 219 7.49 -13.19 23.70
N GLY A 220 6.30 -12.74 24.08
CA GLY A 220 6.12 -11.42 24.67
C GLY A 220 4.69 -11.12 25.05
N GLY A 221 4.48 -10.05 25.81
CA GLY A 221 3.17 -9.62 26.30
C GLY A 221 2.50 -10.61 27.26
N SER A 222 1.26 -10.29 27.63
CA SER A 222 0.42 -11.07 28.53
C SER A 222 -0.11 -12.35 27.90
N SER A 223 -0.31 -12.40 26.57
CA SER A 223 -0.66 -13.63 25.86
C SER A 223 0.51 -14.62 25.75
N GLY A 224 1.74 -14.18 26.05
CA GLY A 224 2.96 -14.95 25.87
C GLY A 224 3.43 -15.05 24.41
N GLN A 225 2.70 -14.43 23.48
CA GLN A 225 3.01 -14.37 22.05
C GLN A 225 3.02 -12.92 21.58
N GLY A 226 4.04 -12.52 20.85
CA GLY A 226 4.13 -11.19 20.25
C GLY A 226 4.83 -11.21 18.90
N VAL A 227 4.91 -10.03 18.28
CA VAL A 227 5.65 -9.82 17.04
C VAL A 227 6.46 -8.53 17.16
N GLU A 228 7.73 -8.59 16.75
CA GLU A 228 8.65 -7.44 16.71
C GLU A 228 8.36 -6.59 15.47
N MET A 229 7.49 -5.58 15.65
CA MET A 229 6.86 -4.86 14.56
C MET A 229 7.84 -3.96 13.80
N ASP A 230 8.82 -3.39 14.51
CA ASP A 230 9.94 -2.63 13.93
C ASP A 230 10.78 -3.49 12.98
N LYS A 231 10.99 -4.78 13.28
CA LYS A 231 11.70 -5.69 12.38
C LYS A 231 10.89 -6.09 11.16
N VAL A 232 9.59 -6.36 11.32
CA VAL A 232 8.71 -6.63 10.17
C VAL A 232 8.65 -5.42 9.23
N ILE A 233 8.51 -4.21 9.77
CA ILE A 233 8.51 -2.96 9.00
C ILE A 233 9.86 -2.75 8.30
N SER A 234 10.98 -2.95 9.00
CA SER A 234 12.32 -2.86 8.42
C SER A 234 12.50 -3.86 7.26
N ARG A 235 12.04 -5.11 7.44
CA ARG A 235 12.07 -6.13 6.38
C ARG A 235 11.26 -5.68 5.17
N GLY A 236 10.09 -5.08 5.39
CA GLY A 236 9.26 -4.49 4.35
C GLY A 236 9.96 -3.35 3.61
N ALA A 237 10.64 -2.46 4.32
CA ALA A 237 11.42 -1.37 3.72
C ALA A 237 12.57 -1.91 2.85
N HIS A 238 13.31 -2.91 3.33
CA HIS A 238 14.35 -3.55 2.54
C HIS A 238 13.79 -4.17 1.26
N LEU A 239 12.67 -4.91 1.35
CA LEU A 239 12.00 -5.45 0.17
C LEU A 239 11.55 -4.34 -0.79
N PHE A 240 11.00 -3.25 -0.25
CA PHE A 240 10.50 -2.13 -1.04
C PHE A 240 11.61 -1.41 -1.81
N PHE A 241 12.78 -1.19 -1.21
CA PHE A 241 13.86 -0.39 -1.80
C PHE A 241 14.97 -1.21 -2.46
N GLU A 242 15.22 -2.44 -2.04
CA GLU A 242 16.39 -3.24 -2.45
C GLU A 242 16.03 -4.53 -3.20
N GLU A 243 14.83 -5.09 -3.04
CA GLU A 243 14.45 -6.34 -3.72
C GLU A 243 13.96 -6.07 -5.15
N THR A 244 14.54 -6.81 -6.09
CA THR A 244 14.28 -6.71 -7.54
C THR A 244 13.39 -7.83 -8.05
N PHE A 245 13.05 -8.79 -7.18
CA PHE A 245 12.21 -9.95 -7.47
C PHE A 245 12.65 -10.68 -8.74
N ASN A 246 13.97 -10.89 -8.91
CA ASN A 246 14.57 -11.48 -10.11
C ASN A 246 14.13 -10.82 -11.43
N GLY A 247 13.79 -9.53 -11.38
CA GLY A 247 13.26 -8.76 -12.50
C GLY A 247 14.34 -7.99 -13.28
N ASN A 248 13.92 -6.86 -13.84
CA ASN A 248 14.70 -5.98 -14.72
C ASN A 248 15.59 -4.98 -13.98
N GLY A 249 15.69 -5.09 -12.65
CA GLY A 249 16.50 -4.22 -11.79
C GLY A 249 15.71 -3.09 -11.12
N ARG A 250 14.43 -2.86 -11.47
CA ARG A 250 13.56 -1.96 -10.71
C ARG A 250 13.27 -2.53 -9.30
N THR A 251 13.01 -1.62 -8.37
CA THR A 251 12.42 -1.90 -7.05
C THR A 251 11.17 -1.02 -6.87
N CYS A 252 10.38 -1.20 -5.82
CA CYS A 252 9.24 -0.31 -5.55
C CYS A 252 9.72 1.12 -5.35
N GLY A 253 10.90 1.28 -4.74
CA GLY A 253 11.61 2.54 -4.55
C GLY A 253 12.01 3.28 -5.83
N THR A 254 12.04 2.62 -7.00
CA THR A 254 12.32 3.29 -8.28
C THR A 254 11.23 4.30 -8.63
N CYS A 255 9.96 3.98 -8.35
CA CYS A 255 8.82 4.87 -8.58
C CYS A 255 8.30 5.53 -7.30
N HIS A 256 8.62 4.96 -6.13
CA HIS A 256 8.24 5.49 -4.83
C HIS A 256 9.47 5.81 -3.96
N PRO A 257 10.38 6.69 -4.41
CA PRO A 257 11.58 7.03 -3.65
C PRO A 257 11.23 7.77 -2.36
N ALA A 258 11.80 7.34 -1.23
CA ALA A 258 11.60 8.02 0.05
C ALA A 258 12.05 9.50 0.00
N GLY A 259 13.14 9.78 -0.72
CA GLY A 259 13.68 11.13 -0.88
C GLY A 259 12.83 12.08 -1.74
N ASN A 260 11.74 11.60 -2.35
CA ASN A 260 10.79 12.42 -3.09
C ASN A 260 9.34 12.07 -2.71
N ASN A 261 9.07 11.98 -1.40
CA ASN A 261 7.72 11.80 -0.85
C ASN A 261 6.99 10.54 -1.37
N PHE A 262 7.75 9.48 -1.68
CA PHE A 262 7.23 8.23 -2.24
C PHE A 262 6.46 8.40 -3.56
N THR A 263 6.85 9.40 -4.36
CA THR A 263 6.34 9.64 -5.71
C THR A 263 7.47 10.14 -6.63
N ILE A 264 7.18 10.27 -7.92
CA ILE A 264 8.10 10.81 -8.92
C ILE A 264 7.42 11.92 -9.71
N ASP A 265 8.22 12.91 -10.07
CA ASP A 265 7.87 14.01 -10.96
C ASP A 265 9.01 14.23 -11.96
N ALA A 266 8.79 15.07 -12.97
CA ALA A 266 9.80 15.36 -14.00
C ALA A 266 11.11 15.90 -13.39
N LYS A 267 11.04 16.74 -12.35
CA LYS A 267 12.21 17.35 -11.72
C LYS A 267 13.03 16.30 -10.97
N PHE A 268 12.40 15.37 -10.26
CA PHE A 268 13.08 14.24 -9.64
C PHE A 268 13.73 13.34 -10.70
N ILE A 269 12.99 12.99 -11.76
CA ILE A 269 13.46 12.12 -12.84
C ILE A 269 14.70 12.69 -13.54
N GLU A 270 14.79 14.02 -13.69
CA GLU A 270 15.97 14.69 -14.25
C GLU A 270 17.25 14.51 -13.42
N THR A 271 17.12 14.22 -12.12
CA THR A 271 18.29 13.99 -11.23
C THR A 271 18.87 12.59 -11.34
N LEU A 272 18.13 11.65 -11.91
CA LEU A 272 18.51 10.24 -11.95
C LEU A 272 19.58 9.95 -13.02
N PRO A 273 20.53 9.03 -12.76
CA PRO A 273 21.53 8.64 -13.75
C PRO A 273 20.87 7.96 -14.95
N ARG A 274 21.46 8.07 -16.15
CA ARG A 274 20.91 7.45 -17.38
C ARG A 274 20.79 5.92 -17.30
N THR A 275 21.52 5.29 -16.40
CA THR A 275 21.50 3.84 -16.14
C THR A 275 20.51 3.44 -15.04
N ASP A 276 19.74 4.38 -14.49
CA ASP A 276 18.74 4.09 -13.47
C ASP A 276 17.70 3.06 -14.01
N PRO A 277 17.29 2.05 -13.22
CA PRO A 277 16.27 1.09 -13.63
C PRO A 277 14.93 1.70 -14.06
N LEU A 278 14.60 2.93 -13.65
CA LEU A 278 13.45 3.66 -14.19
C LEU A 278 13.55 3.78 -15.73
N PHE A 279 14.76 3.91 -16.26
CA PHE A 279 15.03 4.11 -17.69
C PHE A 279 15.30 2.81 -18.44
N VAL A 280 14.97 1.65 -17.88
CA VAL A 280 15.28 0.35 -18.51
C VAL A 280 14.75 0.23 -19.95
N ALA A 281 13.62 0.88 -20.27
CA ALA A 281 13.09 0.92 -21.64
C ALA A 281 13.97 1.70 -22.64
N GLU A 282 14.83 2.60 -22.17
CA GLU A 282 15.75 3.39 -23.02
C GLU A 282 16.98 2.59 -23.45
N PHE A 283 17.37 1.55 -22.71
CA PHE A 283 18.62 0.81 -22.93
C PHE A 283 18.49 -0.72 -23.03
N ASN A 284 17.35 -1.31 -22.67
CA ASN A 284 17.07 -2.73 -22.87
C ASN A 284 16.10 -2.94 -24.05
N PRO A 285 16.56 -3.49 -25.20
CA PRO A 285 15.72 -3.70 -26.36
C PRO A 285 14.48 -4.58 -26.12
N ALA A 286 14.56 -5.55 -25.20
CA ALA A 286 13.42 -6.42 -24.87
C ALA A 286 12.30 -5.68 -24.12
N LEU A 287 12.60 -4.49 -23.59
CA LEU A 287 11.72 -3.65 -22.79
C LEU A 287 11.49 -2.27 -23.41
N ALA A 288 11.85 -2.07 -24.68
CA ALA A 288 11.74 -0.78 -25.35
C ALA A 288 10.32 -0.17 -25.36
N GLN A 289 9.29 -1.01 -25.14
CA GLN A 289 7.89 -0.59 -25.04
C GLN A 289 7.28 -0.82 -23.64
N LEU A 290 8.10 -1.08 -22.62
CA LEU A 290 7.63 -1.12 -21.23
C LEU A 290 7.15 0.26 -20.77
N GLU A 291 7.76 1.33 -21.29
CA GLU A 291 7.43 2.72 -20.98
C GLU A 291 7.36 3.58 -22.24
N ARG A 292 6.89 4.83 -22.07
CA ARG A 292 7.03 5.90 -23.07
C ARG A 292 8.07 6.92 -22.58
N PRO A 293 9.35 6.82 -22.97
CA PRO A 293 10.42 7.62 -22.36
C PRO A 293 10.18 9.13 -22.36
N GLN A 294 9.65 9.69 -23.45
CA GLN A 294 9.36 11.13 -23.49
C GLN A 294 8.28 11.55 -22.48
N LEU A 295 7.23 10.73 -22.32
CA LEU A 295 6.14 11.01 -21.39
C LEU A 295 6.59 10.86 -19.93
N MET A 296 7.35 9.81 -19.64
CA MET A 296 7.96 9.59 -18.33
C MET A 296 8.90 10.73 -17.95
N ARG A 297 9.85 11.09 -18.83
CA ARG A 297 10.85 12.14 -18.57
C ARG A 297 10.23 13.52 -18.35
N GLN A 298 9.26 13.92 -19.19
CA GLN A 298 8.74 15.29 -19.20
C GLN A 298 7.52 15.50 -18.30
N PHE A 299 6.76 14.44 -18.01
CA PHE A 299 5.50 14.55 -17.27
C PHE A 299 5.43 13.65 -16.04
N GLY A 300 6.43 12.80 -15.78
CA GLY A 300 6.36 11.82 -14.69
C GLY A 300 5.25 10.78 -14.90
N LEU A 301 4.91 10.49 -16.16
CA LEU A 301 3.85 9.55 -16.52
C LEU A 301 4.41 8.15 -16.79
N ILE A 302 3.87 7.16 -16.10
CA ILE A 302 4.19 5.74 -16.21
C ILE A 302 3.13 5.01 -17.02
N LEU A 303 3.56 4.06 -17.85
CA LEU A 303 2.67 3.23 -18.64
C LEU A 303 2.05 2.12 -17.79
N GLU A 304 0.73 2.04 -17.79
CA GLU A 304 -0.05 1.08 -17.01
C GLU A 304 -0.92 0.20 -17.91
N ASN A 305 -0.83 -1.13 -17.76
CA ASN A 305 -1.65 -2.11 -18.50
C ASN A 305 -2.82 -2.61 -17.64
N LEU A 306 -3.65 -1.66 -17.21
CA LEU A 306 -4.75 -1.94 -16.27
C LEU A 306 -5.92 -2.69 -16.90
N ASP A 307 -5.91 -2.94 -18.19
CA ASP A 307 -6.98 -3.71 -18.82
C ASP A 307 -6.53 -5.11 -19.24
N GLY A 308 -5.29 -5.47 -18.88
CA GLY A 308 -4.68 -6.76 -19.17
C GLY A 308 -3.40 -6.64 -20.00
N PHE A 309 -2.71 -7.77 -20.15
CA PHE A 309 -1.41 -7.88 -20.81
C PHE A 309 -1.48 -8.57 -22.19
N ASP A 310 -2.66 -8.70 -22.77
CA ASP A 310 -2.84 -9.38 -24.06
C ASP A 310 -2.30 -8.57 -25.25
N ASP A 311 -2.35 -7.24 -25.16
CA ASP A 311 -1.67 -6.32 -26.09
C ASP A 311 -1.07 -5.14 -25.32
N PRO A 312 0.02 -5.36 -24.57
CA PRO A 312 0.51 -4.38 -23.60
C PRO A 312 1.12 -3.14 -24.26
N THR A 313 1.33 -3.16 -25.57
CA THR A 313 1.91 -2.05 -26.34
C THR A 313 0.87 -1.10 -26.91
N ASN A 314 -0.39 -1.55 -27.07
CA ASN A 314 -1.49 -0.72 -27.59
C ASN A 314 -2.63 -0.55 -26.57
N LYS A 315 -2.81 -1.49 -25.63
CA LYS A 315 -3.76 -1.39 -24.51
C LYS A 315 -3.06 -0.90 -23.26
N PHE A 316 -2.95 0.42 -23.14
CA PHE A 316 -2.31 1.05 -22.00
C PHE A 316 -2.93 2.43 -21.71
N VAL A 317 -2.74 2.89 -20.48
CA VAL A 317 -2.96 4.28 -20.07
C VAL A 317 -1.66 4.86 -19.52
N MET A 318 -1.62 6.17 -19.33
CA MET A 318 -0.49 6.87 -18.73
C MET A 318 -0.95 7.49 -17.40
N ARG A 319 -0.36 7.06 -16.28
CA ARG A 319 -0.69 7.57 -14.95
C ARG A 319 0.52 8.22 -14.28
N GLY A 320 0.27 9.25 -13.47
CA GLY A 320 1.23 9.70 -12.46
C GLY A 320 1.37 8.68 -11.35
N VAL A 321 2.46 8.74 -10.57
CA VAL A 321 2.67 7.80 -9.47
C VAL A 321 2.07 8.37 -8.18
N PRO A 322 1.05 7.75 -7.56
CA PRO A 322 0.51 8.25 -6.30
C PRO A 322 1.52 8.01 -5.17
N HIS A 323 1.58 8.89 -4.16
CA HIS A 323 2.39 8.63 -2.98
C HIS A 323 1.84 7.46 -2.16
N THR A 324 2.70 6.80 -1.37
CA THR A 324 2.30 5.74 -0.42
C THR A 324 2.15 6.22 1.03
N LEU A 325 2.24 7.53 1.26
CA LEU A 325 2.02 8.13 2.58
C LEU A 325 0.54 8.06 3.00
N GLY A 326 0.27 7.75 4.28
CA GLY A 326 -1.08 7.86 4.85
C GLY A 326 -2.05 6.74 4.47
N LEU A 327 -1.55 5.60 3.96
CA LEU A 327 -2.40 4.49 3.51
C LEU A 327 -3.24 3.87 4.63
N GLN A 328 -2.77 3.86 5.88
CA GLN A 328 -3.57 3.43 7.04
C GLN A 328 -4.93 4.13 7.14
N VAL A 329 -5.05 5.34 6.62
CA VAL A 329 -6.20 6.24 6.81
C VAL A 329 -6.83 6.69 5.49
N SER A 330 -6.52 6.04 4.38
CA SER A 330 -7.10 6.33 3.06
C SER A 330 -7.78 5.15 2.38
N LEU A 331 -7.48 3.92 2.80
CA LEU A 331 -7.86 2.70 2.08
C LEU A 331 -9.31 2.23 2.30
N THR A 332 -10.04 2.77 3.27
CA THR A 332 -11.38 2.28 3.63
C THR A 332 -12.36 2.45 2.48
N GLN A 333 -12.89 1.36 1.94
CA GLN A 333 -13.86 1.37 0.84
C GLN A 333 -15.22 1.97 1.25
N ASP A 334 -15.90 2.66 0.32
CA ASP A 334 -17.34 2.91 0.39
C ASP A 334 -18.15 1.70 -0.15
N PRO A 335 -18.82 0.92 0.71
CA PRO A 335 -19.54 -0.28 0.29
C PRO A 335 -20.85 0.04 -0.45
N THR A 336 -21.27 1.31 -0.52
CA THR A 336 -22.53 1.71 -1.18
C THR A 336 -22.36 2.01 -2.67
N GLN A 337 -21.11 2.17 -3.13
CA GLN A 337 -20.82 2.51 -4.51
C GLN A 337 -21.06 1.33 -5.46
N GLN A 338 -21.55 1.62 -6.68
CA GLN A 338 -21.78 0.64 -7.74
C GLN A 338 -21.10 1.06 -9.06
N PRO A 339 -20.46 0.13 -9.80
CA PRO A 339 -20.11 -1.24 -9.37
C PRO A 339 -19.25 -1.20 -8.10
N MET A 340 -19.39 -2.22 -7.25
CA MET A 340 -18.69 -2.27 -5.97
C MET A 340 -17.18 -2.15 -6.21
N PRO A 341 -16.49 -1.20 -5.54
CA PRO A 341 -15.05 -1.08 -5.66
C PRO A 341 -14.32 -2.33 -5.15
N PRO A 342 -12.99 -2.40 -5.31
CA PRO A 342 -12.18 -3.42 -4.64
C PRO A 342 -12.21 -3.27 -3.12
N ALA A 343 -11.69 -4.26 -2.39
CA ALA A 343 -11.74 -4.33 -0.94
C ALA A 343 -11.03 -3.17 -0.24
N GLU A 344 -10.04 -2.58 -0.90
CA GLU A 344 -9.33 -1.39 -0.44
C GLU A 344 -9.13 -0.40 -1.59
N MET A 345 -9.15 0.90 -1.28
CA MET A 345 -9.03 1.98 -2.27
C MET A 345 -7.56 2.28 -2.60
N THR A 346 -6.87 1.28 -3.17
CA THR A 346 -5.45 1.36 -3.54
C THR A 346 -5.23 2.07 -4.88
N GLY A 347 -4.09 2.75 -5.03
CA GLY A 347 -3.75 3.46 -6.26
C GLY A 347 -4.80 4.50 -6.69
N TRP A 348 -4.88 4.77 -7.99
CA TRP A 348 -5.77 5.81 -8.52
C TRP A 348 -7.24 5.41 -8.66
N SER A 349 -7.58 4.12 -8.72
CA SER A 349 -8.97 3.66 -8.96
C SER A 349 -9.25 2.27 -8.38
N GLY A 350 -8.29 1.69 -7.65
CA GLY A 350 -8.36 0.34 -7.11
C GLY A 350 -8.09 -0.78 -8.13
N ASP A 351 -7.84 -0.44 -9.40
CA ASP A 351 -7.65 -1.41 -10.47
C ASP A 351 -6.21 -1.96 -10.56
N GLY A 352 -5.21 -1.36 -9.89
CA GLY A 352 -3.81 -1.78 -9.98
C GLY A 352 -3.49 -3.09 -9.24
N ALA A 353 -4.28 -3.44 -8.22
CA ALA A 353 -4.05 -4.64 -7.42
C ALA A 353 -4.82 -5.86 -7.96
N PRO A 354 -4.16 -7.04 -8.12
CA PRO A 354 -4.86 -8.31 -8.33
C PRO A 354 -5.81 -8.68 -7.20
N GLY A 355 -6.63 -9.68 -7.49
CA GLY A 355 -7.42 -10.40 -6.50
C GLY A 355 -8.50 -9.49 -5.94
N THR A 356 -8.40 -9.20 -4.65
CA THR A 356 -9.40 -8.37 -3.95
C THR A 356 -9.15 -6.87 -4.13
N GLY A 357 -8.02 -6.48 -4.70
CA GLY A 357 -7.59 -5.08 -4.80
C GLY A 357 -6.96 -4.52 -3.51
N SER A 358 -6.58 -5.40 -2.58
CA SER A 358 -5.94 -5.03 -1.31
C SER A 358 -4.54 -4.44 -1.48
N LEU A 359 -4.08 -3.66 -0.51
CA LEU A 359 -2.71 -3.15 -0.43
C LEU A 359 -1.69 -4.29 -0.44
N ARG A 360 -2.01 -5.38 0.26
CA ARG A 360 -1.21 -6.60 0.26
C ARG A 360 -1.02 -7.16 -1.15
N GLU A 361 -2.10 -7.28 -1.91
CA GLU A 361 -2.06 -7.84 -3.27
C GLU A 361 -1.48 -6.84 -4.29
N PHE A 362 -1.46 -5.54 -4.00
CA PHE A 362 -0.91 -4.52 -4.88
C PHE A 362 0.54 -4.80 -5.30
N ALA A 363 1.37 -5.33 -4.39
CA ALA A 363 2.75 -5.70 -4.70
C ALA A 363 2.85 -6.76 -5.81
N ILE A 364 1.91 -7.71 -5.88
CA ILE A 364 1.86 -8.75 -6.93
C ILE A 364 1.62 -8.09 -8.29
N GLY A 365 0.67 -7.14 -8.35
CA GLY A 365 0.37 -6.37 -9.57
C GLY A 365 1.54 -5.52 -10.03
N ALA A 366 2.16 -4.78 -9.10
CA ALA A 366 3.29 -3.90 -9.38
C ALA A 366 4.52 -4.67 -9.89
N VAL A 367 4.85 -5.81 -9.27
CA VAL A 367 5.96 -6.68 -9.73
C VAL A 367 5.68 -7.19 -11.14
N THR A 368 4.47 -7.70 -11.38
CA THR A 368 4.08 -8.21 -12.70
C THR A 368 4.12 -7.13 -13.78
N GLN A 369 3.61 -5.93 -13.49
CA GLN A 369 3.55 -4.81 -14.41
C GLN A 369 4.94 -4.27 -14.77
N HIS A 370 5.77 -3.98 -13.76
CA HIS A 370 6.95 -3.13 -13.93
C HIS A 370 8.30 -3.83 -13.82
N PHE A 371 8.39 -5.01 -13.18
CA PHE A 371 9.69 -5.65 -12.89
C PHE A 371 10.09 -6.63 -13.99
N THR A 372 9.22 -6.85 -14.97
CA THR A 372 9.41 -7.85 -15.99
C THR A 372 10.66 -7.64 -16.85
N LYS A 373 11.38 -8.73 -17.16
CA LYS A 373 12.51 -8.74 -18.10
C LYS A 373 12.09 -8.71 -19.57
N ARG A 374 10.85 -9.13 -19.88
CA ARG A 374 10.25 -9.14 -21.22
C ARG A 374 8.77 -8.80 -21.13
N LEU A 375 8.15 -8.29 -22.20
CA LEU A 375 6.74 -7.90 -22.16
C LEU A 375 5.76 -9.09 -22.01
N ASP A 376 6.25 -10.33 -22.16
CA ASP A 376 5.51 -11.58 -21.92
C ASP A 376 5.05 -11.75 -20.46
N ARG A 377 5.78 -11.16 -19.50
CA ARG A 377 5.45 -11.13 -18.06
C ARG A 377 5.19 -12.51 -17.44
N VAL A 378 6.10 -13.44 -17.67
CA VAL A 378 5.98 -14.82 -17.17
C VAL A 378 6.68 -14.97 -15.81
N GLU A 379 5.92 -15.29 -14.77
CA GLU A 379 6.48 -15.67 -13.45
C GLU A 379 7.50 -16.81 -13.58
N GLY A 380 8.59 -16.73 -12.81
CA GLY A 380 9.70 -17.67 -12.82
C GLY A 380 10.68 -17.48 -13.98
N THR A 381 10.30 -16.70 -15.01
CA THR A 381 11.15 -16.38 -16.16
C THR A 381 11.54 -14.92 -16.19
N ASP A 382 10.54 -14.03 -16.16
CA ASP A 382 10.72 -12.60 -16.31
C ASP A 382 10.78 -11.85 -14.97
N PHE A 383 10.25 -12.46 -13.91
CA PHE A 383 10.29 -12.02 -12.50
C PHE A 383 9.91 -13.21 -11.59
N ARG A 384 10.09 -13.12 -10.28
CA ARG A 384 9.43 -13.97 -9.27
C ARG A 384 8.34 -13.16 -8.56
N LEU A 385 7.25 -13.78 -8.12
CA LEU A 385 6.31 -13.08 -7.26
C LEU A 385 6.87 -12.92 -5.83
N PRO A 386 6.42 -11.90 -5.07
CA PRO A 386 6.70 -11.82 -3.65
C PRO A 386 6.07 -13.01 -2.91
N ARG A 387 6.78 -13.53 -1.91
CA ARG A 387 6.32 -14.64 -1.04
C ARG A 387 5.35 -14.14 0.04
N PRO A 388 4.55 -15.02 0.68
CA PRO A 388 3.57 -14.62 1.69
C PRO A 388 4.14 -13.72 2.79
N ARG A 389 5.29 -14.06 3.38
CA ARG A 389 5.93 -13.23 4.41
C ARG A 389 6.49 -11.91 3.88
N GLU A 390 6.97 -11.90 2.64
CA GLU A 390 7.42 -10.66 1.98
C GLU A 390 6.25 -9.70 1.76
N LEU A 391 5.06 -10.23 1.41
CA LEU A 391 3.82 -9.46 1.32
C LEU A 391 3.38 -8.91 2.69
N ASP A 392 3.48 -9.70 3.77
CA ASP A 392 3.21 -9.21 5.14
C ASP A 392 4.10 -8.02 5.50
N ALA A 393 5.40 -8.15 5.25
CA ALA A 393 6.38 -7.15 5.58
C ALA A 393 6.18 -5.86 4.76
N MET A 394 5.95 -5.97 3.45
CA MET A 394 5.68 -4.80 2.59
C MET A 394 4.33 -4.13 2.92
N GLU A 395 3.30 -4.89 3.29
CA GLU A 395 2.02 -4.36 3.76
C GLU A 395 2.20 -3.56 5.05
N ALA A 396 2.87 -4.15 6.05
CA ALA A 396 3.18 -3.50 7.32
C ALA A 396 4.02 -2.22 7.14
N PHE A 397 5.06 -2.28 6.28
CA PHE A 397 5.89 -1.13 5.97
C PHE A 397 5.05 0.01 5.38
N GLN A 398 4.26 -0.24 4.34
CA GLN A 398 3.45 0.81 3.71
C GLN A 398 2.40 1.41 4.67
N LEU A 399 1.82 0.61 5.56
CA LEU A 399 0.92 1.05 6.62
C LEU A 399 1.62 1.73 7.81
N SER A 400 2.94 1.88 7.76
CA SER A 400 3.74 2.60 8.76
C SER A 400 4.23 3.97 8.27
N LEU A 401 3.83 4.37 7.05
CA LEU A 401 4.30 5.59 6.39
C LEU A 401 3.32 6.76 6.56
N GLY A 402 3.85 7.96 6.77
CA GLY A 402 3.04 9.19 6.87
C GLY A 402 2.26 9.28 8.18
N ARG A 403 1.02 9.77 8.14
CA ARG A 403 0.21 10.08 9.34
C ARG A 403 -0.60 8.92 9.89
N ASP A 404 -0.61 8.77 11.20
CA ASP A 404 -1.35 7.71 11.90
C ASP A 404 -2.86 7.98 12.01
N ARG A 405 -3.31 9.22 11.73
CA ARG A 405 -4.71 9.67 11.80
C ARG A 405 -4.99 10.82 10.83
N ASP A 406 -6.26 11.07 10.50
CA ASP A 406 -6.68 12.34 9.90
C ASP A 406 -6.64 13.45 10.97
N PHE A 407 -6.40 14.69 10.54
CA PHE A 407 -6.60 15.84 11.39
C PHE A 407 -8.07 15.96 11.82
N ASP A 408 -8.34 16.70 12.89
CA ASP A 408 -9.70 17.13 13.22
C ASP A 408 -9.79 18.62 12.93
N LEU A 409 -10.30 18.98 11.74
CA LEU A 409 -10.33 20.37 11.30
C LEU A 409 -11.22 21.25 12.19
N SER A 410 -12.12 20.65 12.97
CA SER A 410 -12.94 21.37 13.96
C SER A 410 -12.14 21.81 15.20
N LYS A 411 -10.99 21.18 15.46
CA LYS A 411 -10.10 21.47 16.59
C LYS A 411 -8.89 22.31 16.21
N ILE A 412 -8.65 22.53 14.91
CA ILE A 412 -7.52 23.30 14.43
C ILE A 412 -7.98 24.72 14.11
N THR A 413 -7.25 25.72 14.59
CA THR A 413 -7.39 27.13 14.17
C THR A 413 -6.08 27.61 13.58
N PHE A 414 -6.11 28.02 12.31
CA PHE A 414 -4.94 28.59 11.64
C PHE A 414 -4.74 30.04 12.05
N ARG A 415 -3.48 30.46 12.21
CA ARG A 415 -3.16 31.82 12.67
C ARG A 415 -3.26 32.87 11.57
N ASP A 416 -3.06 32.47 10.33
CA ASP A 416 -3.28 33.35 9.17
C ASP A 416 -4.79 33.38 8.83
N SER A 417 -5.37 34.57 8.75
CA SER A 417 -6.80 34.76 8.50
C SER A 417 -7.24 34.27 7.12
N ASN A 418 -6.38 34.36 6.11
CA ASN A 418 -6.67 33.90 4.75
C ASN A 418 -6.64 32.37 4.70
N VAL A 419 -5.71 31.75 5.43
CA VAL A 419 -5.65 30.29 5.57
C VAL A 419 -6.86 29.76 6.33
N GLU A 420 -7.27 30.41 7.42
CA GLU A 420 -8.48 30.06 8.17
C GLU A 420 -9.75 30.23 7.33
N THR A 421 -9.79 31.27 6.48
CA THR A 421 -10.86 31.46 5.49
C THR A 421 -10.86 30.34 4.46
N GLY A 422 -9.69 29.94 3.96
CA GLY A 422 -9.51 28.79 3.08
C GLY A 422 -10.03 27.48 3.68
N LYS A 423 -9.74 27.22 4.96
CA LYS A 423 -10.32 26.08 5.70
C LYS A 423 -11.84 26.17 5.73
N SER A 424 -12.40 27.34 6.03
CA SER A 424 -13.86 27.53 6.06
C SER A 424 -14.50 27.25 4.69
N LEU A 425 -13.91 27.76 3.61
CA LEU A 425 -14.37 27.49 2.23
C LEU A 425 -14.26 26.01 1.87
N PHE A 426 -13.19 25.35 2.28
CA PHE A 426 -12.99 23.92 2.05
C PHE A 426 -14.09 23.08 2.72
N VAL A 427 -14.45 23.42 3.97
CA VAL A 427 -15.44 22.67 4.76
C VAL A 427 -16.87 23.03 4.36
N ASN A 428 -17.17 24.32 4.17
CA ASN A 428 -18.53 24.84 4.06
C ASN A 428 -18.93 25.27 2.64
N GLY A 429 -18.00 25.30 1.69
CA GLY A 429 -18.24 25.77 0.33
C GLY A 429 -18.32 27.30 0.23
N GLY A 430 -18.73 27.80 -0.94
CA GLY A 430 -18.75 29.24 -1.27
C GLY A 430 -19.95 30.01 -0.71
N GLY A 431 -20.86 29.35 0.02
CA GLY A 431 -22.02 29.99 0.67
C GLY A 431 -23.29 30.14 -0.18
N ASP A 432 -23.33 29.62 -1.41
CA ASP A 432 -24.56 29.49 -2.22
C ASP A 432 -25.02 28.02 -2.28
N PRO A 433 -25.85 27.55 -1.33
CA PRO A 433 -26.26 26.15 -1.25
C PRO A 433 -27.13 25.69 -2.43
N ILE A 434 -27.68 26.61 -3.22
CA ILE A 434 -28.61 26.28 -4.31
C ILE A 434 -27.86 26.12 -5.63
N ASN A 435 -26.97 27.05 -5.97
CA ASN A 435 -26.30 27.06 -7.28
C ASN A 435 -24.82 26.68 -7.23
N ALA A 436 -24.18 26.71 -6.06
CA ALA A 436 -22.78 26.37 -5.85
C ALA A 436 -22.51 25.82 -4.43
N GLY A 437 -23.33 24.84 -4.03
CA GLY A 437 -23.34 24.30 -2.67
C GLY A 437 -22.26 23.26 -2.37
N GLY A 438 -21.41 22.94 -3.35
CA GLY A 438 -20.38 21.92 -3.22
C GLY A 438 -19.38 22.25 -2.12
N THR A 439 -18.95 21.23 -1.38
CA THR A 439 -17.90 21.35 -0.37
C THR A 439 -16.78 20.34 -0.66
N CYS A 440 -15.53 20.77 -0.49
CA CYS A 440 -14.38 19.89 -0.67
C CYS A 440 -14.41 18.76 0.37
N ALA A 441 -14.80 19.10 1.61
CA ALA A 441 -14.96 18.16 2.71
C ALA A 441 -16.05 17.10 2.49
N GLY A 442 -16.95 17.29 1.52
CA GLY A 442 -17.92 16.25 1.14
C GLY A 442 -17.25 14.96 0.66
N CYS A 443 -16.13 15.07 -0.04
CA CYS A 443 -15.30 13.92 -0.45
C CYS A 443 -14.05 13.80 0.44
N HIS A 444 -13.44 14.93 0.81
CA HIS A 444 -12.18 15.01 1.56
C HIS A 444 -12.42 15.40 3.03
N GLY A 445 -13.16 14.56 3.76
CA GLY A 445 -13.44 14.75 5.18
C GLY A 445 -12.15 14.97 5.97
N ASN A 446 -12.10 16.04 6.77
CA ASN A 446 -10.90 16.45 7.49
C ASN A 446 -9.63 16.65 6.62
N ALA A 447 -9.81 16.97 5.34
CA ALA A 447 -8.77 17.03 4.31
C ALA A 447 -8.09 15.68 4.01
N GLY A 448 -8.59 14.57 4.55
CA GLY A 448 -8.15 13.23 4.21
C GLY A 448 -8.71 12.72 2.88
N ALA A 449 -8.54 11.42 2.66
CA ALA A 449 -9.11 10.69 1.52
C ALA A 449 -10.50 10.10 1.81
N LEU A 450 -10.96 10.20 3.06
CA LEU A 450 -12.22 9.64 3.52
C LEU A 450 -13.28 10.75 3.61
N ASN A 451 -14.51 10.45 3.23
CA ASN A 451 -15.66 11.33 3.48
C ASN A 451 -16.02 11.36 4.98
N ALA A 452 -17.02 12.16 5.35
CA ALA A 452 -17.48 12.30 6.73
C ALA A 452 -17.99 10.99 7.38
N LEU A 453 -18.29 9.95 6.59
CA LEU A 453 -18.66 8.61 7.06
C LEU A 453 -17.46 7.67 7.21
N GLY A 454 -16.24 8.16 7.00
CA GLY A 454 -15.01 7.39 7.08
C GLY A 454 -14.79 6.46 5.88
N ARG A 455 -15.31 6.83 4.70
CA ARG A 455 -15.27 6.00 3.49
C ARG A 455 -14.59 6.74 2.34
N ASN A 456 -13.73 6.05 1.60
CA ASN A 456 -13.17 6.50 0.33
C ASN A 456 -14.03 5.94 -0.80
N GLY A 457 -14.38 6.80 -1.76
CA GLY A 457 -15.17 6.47 -2.93
C GLY A 457 -14.46 6.87 -4.22
N ASN A 458 -14.77 6.14 -5.27
CA ASN A 458 -14.37 6.43 -6.65
C ASN A 458 -15.26 7.57 -7.20
N VAL A 459 -14.68 8.65 -7.74
CA VAL A 459 -15.41 9.80 -8.28
C VAL A 459 -14.95 10.11 -9.69
N ASN A 460 -15.90 10.29 -10.63
CA ASN A 460 -15.58 10.85 -11.94
C ASN A 460 -15.62 12.39 -11.87
N THR A 461 -14.45 13.02 -11.87
CA THR A 461 -14.32 14.48 -11.89
C THR A 461 -14.41 15.08 -13.30
N ASN A 462 -14.37 14.25 -14.34
CA ASN A 462 -14.17 14.58 -15.75
C ASN A 462 -12.81 15.23 -16.05
N VAL A 463 -11.79 14.99 -15.22
CA VAL A 463 -10.43 15.48 -15.51
C VAL A 463 -9.89 14.95 -16.83
N GLU A 464 -10.33 13.77 -17.28
CA GLU A 464 -9.97 13.21 -18.58
C GLU A 464 -10.49 14.01 -19.78
N ASP A 465 -11.42 14.94 -19.57
CA ASP A 465 -11.89 15.84 -20.63
C ASP A 465 -11.04 17.12 -20.75
N VAL A 466 -10.11 17.35 -19.81
CA VAL A 466 -9.09 18.41 -19.91
C VAL A 466 -8.07 18.03 -21.00
N PRO A 467 -7.74 18.95 -21.94
CA PRO A 467 -6.68 18.72 -22.91
C PRO A 467 -5.32 18.50 -22.22
N HIS A 468 -4.76 17.30 -22.37
CA HIS A 468 -3.48 16.95 -21.77
C HIS A 468 -2.31 17.31 -22.71
N PRO A 469 -1.36 18.17 -22.31
CA PRO A 469 -0.26 18.61 -23.19
C PRO A 469 0.61 17.44 -23.68
N ALA A 470 0.88 16.44 -22.84
CA ALA A 470 1.61 15.23 -23.22
C ALA A 470 1.04 14.49 -24.44
N ARG A 471 -0.29 14.53 -24.68
CA ARG A 471 -0.90 13.87 -25.85
C ARG A 471 -0.50 14.52 -27.18
N SER A 472 -0.02 15.77 -27.16
CA SER A 472 0.53 16.45 -28.34
C SER A 472 1.95 16.00 -28.69
N ILE A 473 2.70 15.48 -27.72
CA ILE A 473 4.06 14.95 -27.90
C ILE A 473 3.98 13.50 -28.36
N GLN A 474 3.19 12.70 -27.66
CA GLN A 474 2.94 11.32 -28.03
C GLN A 474 1.49 10.96 -27.68
N PRO A 475 0.69 10.47 -28.64
CA PRO A 475 -0.71 10.14 -28.38
C PRO A 475 -0.82 8.94 -27.43
N PHE A 476 -1.76 9.01 -26.50
CA PHE A 476 -2.18 7.92 -25.62
C PHE A 476 -3.68 8.05 -25.30
N PRO A 477 -4.37 6.93 -24.98
CA PRO A 477 -5.81 6.93 -24.70
C PRO A 477 -6.23 7.79 -23.49
N LYS A 478 -7.54 7.98 -23.31
CA LYS A 478 -8.07 8.51 -22.06
C LYS A 478 -8.15 7.41 -21.02
N ASP A 479 -7.82 7.71 -19.79
CA ASP A 479 -7.91 6.72 -18.73
C ASP A 479 -9.37 6.42 -18.40
N GLY A 480 -9.79 5.19 -18.64
CA GLY A 480 -11.14 4.73 -18.34
C GLY A 480 -11.41 4.58 -16.85
N GLY A 481 -10.40 4.62 -15.98
CA GLY A 481 -10.54 4.49 -14.53
C GLY A 481 -11.11 3.13 -14.12
N PHE A 482 -11.90 3.10 -13.05
CA PHE A 482 -12.44 1.85 -12.51
C PHE A 482 -13.47 1.18 -13.44
N GLY A 483 -13.46 -0.15 -13.51
CA GLY A 483 -14.54 -0.93 -14.12
C GLY A 483 -14.15 -1.55 -15.47
N ARG A 484 -15.16 -1.88 -16.29
CA ARG A 484 -15.00 -2.71 -17.49
C ARG A 484 -15.79 -2.24 -18.71
N THR A 485 -16.31 -1.02 -18.66
CA THR A 485 -17.07 -0.49 -19.80
C THR A 485 -16.07 -0.18 -20.90
N ASP A 486 -16.20 -0.84 -22.05
CA ASP A 486 -15.36 -0.55 -23.23
C ASP A 486 -15.65 0.87 -23.71
N ASN A 487 -14.60 1.70 -23.78
CA ASN A 487 -14.69 3.09 -24.21
C ASN A 487 -14.46 3.27 -25.72
N GLY A 488 -14.16 2.19 -26.46
CA GLY A 488 -13.94 2.21 -27.91
C GLY A 488 -12.57 2.74 -28.34
N ASP A 489 -11.67 3.04 -27.39
CA ASP A 489 -10.30 3.50 -27.62
C ASP A 489 -9.24 2.54 -27.06
N GLY A 490 -9.65 1.33 -26.69
CA GLY A 490 -8.79 0.29 -26.10
C GLY A 490 -8.72 0.33 -24.57
N THR A 491 -9.32 1.35 -23.93
CA THR A 491 -9.42 1.42 -22.46
C THR A 491 -10.78 0.95 -21.96
N PHE A 492 -10.80 0.53 -20.69
CA PHE A 492 -12.03 0.18 -20.01
C PHE A 492 -12.26 1.02 -18.75
N GLY A 493 -13.53 1.18 -18.38
CA GLY A 493 -13.92 1.74 -17.09
C GLY A 493 -15.00 2.82 -17.20
N ASN A 494 -15.36 3.39 -16.05
CA ASN A 494 -16.46 4.35 -15.87
C ASN A 494 -15.97 5.76 -15.51
N ARG A 495 -14.67 6.03 -15.74
CA ARG A 495 -13.94 7.28 -15.45
C ARG A 495 -13.90 7.66 -13.97
N MET A 496 -14.22 6.74 -13.06
CA MET A 496 -14.15 7.02 -11.63
C MET A 496 -12.78 6.62 -11.05
N PHE A 497 -12.27 7.48 -10.17
CA PHE A 497 -10.96 7.38 -9.53
C PHE A 497 -11.08 7.61 -8.02
N ASN A 498 -10.22 6.98 -7.23
CA ASN A 498 -10.20 7.03 -5.79
C ASN A 498 -10.02 8.48 -5.34
N THR A 499 -10.68 8.84 -4.25
CA THR A 499 -10.47 10.14 -3.63
C THR A 499 -9.09 10.14 -2.97
N ALA A 500 -8.18 11.00 -3.45
CA ALA A 500 -6.85 11.15 -2.89
C ALA A 500 -6.84 12.03 -1.63
N SER A 501 -5.83 11.87 -0.78
CA SER A 501 -5.68 12.71 0.42
C SER A 501 -5.25 14.13 0.04
N VAL A 502 -5.85 15.14 0.66
CA VAL A 502 -5.46 16.55 0.48
C VAL A 502 -4.32 16.95 1.42
N VAL A 503 -4.19 16.27 2.57
CA VAL A 503 -3.14 16.55 3.56
C VAL A 503 -1.73 16.52 2.94
N GLU A 504 -1.44 15.54 2.08
CA GLU A 504 -0.12 15.35 1.46
C GLU A 504 0.01 16.08 0.11
N ALA A 505 -1.06 16.65 -0.43
CA ALA A 505 -1.11 17.10 -1.82
C ALA A 505 -0.07 18.19 -2.13
N ALA A 506 0.17 19.14 -1.21
CA ALA A 506 1.06 20.28 -1.46
C ALA A 506 2.53 19.88 -1.74
N GLN A 507 2.93 18.63 -1.46
CA GLN A 507 4.28 18.13 -1.69
C GLN A 507 4.37 16.99 -2.71
N SER A 508 3.27 16.70 -3.42
CA SER A 508 3.18 15.58 -4.36
C SER A 508 2.69 16.02 -5.73
N ALA A 509 2.91 17.28 -6.11
CA ALA A 509 2.65 17.74 -7.47
C ALA A 509 3.53 16.95 -8.47
N PRO A 510 3.08 16.76 -9.72
CA PRO A 510 1.81 17.22 -10.32
C PRO A 510 0.56 16.47 -9.82
N PHE A 511 -0.61 16.94 -10.23
CA PHE A 511 -1.91 16.56 -9.66
C PHE A 511 -2.80 15.80 -10.65
N PHE A 512 -3.81 15.14 -10.06
CA PHE A 512 -4.69 14.14 -10.69
C PHE A 512 -3.94 12.88 -11.10
N HIS A 513 -4.70 11.85 -11.49
CA HIS A 513 -4.11 10.55 -11.85
C HIS A 513 -3.20 10.59 -13.08
N ASN A 514 -3.23 11.69 -13.84
CA ASN A 514 -2.53 11.87 -15.11
C ASN A 514 -1.57 13.07 -15.09
N ASN A 515 -1.26 13.68 -13.95
CA ASN A 515 -0.31 14.81 -13.84
C ASN A 515 -0.66 16.05 -14.71
N VAL A 516 -1.92 16.23 -15.11
CA VAL A 516 -2.30 17.30 -16.06
C VAL A 516 -2.22 18.71 -15.46
N VAL A 517 -2.25 18.84 -14.13
CA VAL A 517 -2.18 20.12 -13.41
C VAL A 517 -0.96 20.15 -12.51
N SER A 518 -0.22 21.26 -12.47
CA SER A 518 1.04 21.37 -11.71
C SER A 518 0.97 22.26 -10.48
N THR A 519 -0.14 22.96 -10.22
CA THR A 519 -0.28 23.88 -9.07
C THR A 519 -1.58 23.63 -8.29
N LEU A 520 -1.56 23.90 -6.99
CA LEU A 520 -2.75 23.79 -6.13
C LEU A 520 -3.86 24.74 -6.58
N GLU A 521 -3.50 25.97 -6.98
CA GLU A 521 -4.44 26.94 -7.52
C GLU A 521 -5.11 26.41 -8.79
N GLY A 522 -4.35 25.72 -9.65
CA GLY A 522 -4.87 25.04 -10.83
C GLY A 522 -5.84 23.90 -10.47
N VAL A 523 -5.55 23.14 -9.41
CA VAL A 523 -6.45 22.08 -8.91
C VAL A 523 -7.76 22.69 -8.43
N VAL A 524 -7.71 23.73 -7.60
CA VAL A 524 -8.94 24.39 -7.09
C VAL A 524 -9.70 25.07 -8.23
N ALA A 525 -8.99 25.64 -9.22
CA ALA A 525 -9.60 26.22 -10.42
C ALA A 525 -10.34 25.18 -11.26
N PHE A 526 -9.78 23.97 -11.43
CA PHE A 526 -10.44 22.88 -12.14
C PHE A 526 -11.81 22.54 -11.55
N TYR A 527 -11.95 22.48 -10.23
CA TYR A 527 -13.24 22.19 -9.59
C TYR A 527 -14.29 23.30 -9.79
N SER A 528 -13.86 24.54 -10.02
CA SER A 528 -14.76 25.65 -10.41
C SER A 528 -15.01 25.71 -11.93
N GLY A 529 -14.35 24.86 -12.71
CA GLY A 529 -14.38 24.83 -14.17
C GLY A 529 -15.58 24.08 -14.76
N PRO A 530 -15.80 24.21 -16.09
CA PRO A 530 -16.93 23.61 -16.77
C PRO A 530 -16.89 22.08 -16.80
N GLU A 531 -15.72 21.46 -16.90
CA GLU A 531 -15.56 19.99 -16.93
C GLU A 531 -16.14 19.34 -15.67
N PHE A 532 -15.89 19.96 -14.51
CA PHE A 532 -16.46 19.50 -13.25
C PHE A 532 -17.92 19.94 -13.08
N ASN A 533 -18.26 21.21 -13.32
CA ASN A 533 -19.55 21.76 -12.94
C ASN A 533 -20.72 21.44 -13.89
N ASN A 534 -20.50 21.40 -15.20
CA ASN A 534 -21.57 21.24 -16.19
C ASN A 534 -22.44 19.99 -16.01
N PRO A 535 -21.87 18.79 -15.75
CA PRO A 535 -22.68 17.58 -15.57
C PRO A 535 -23.34 17.49 -14.19
N ARG A 536 -23.05 18.42 -13.27
CA ARG A 536 -23.54 18.38 -11.88
C ARG A 536 -24.73 19.33 -11.67
N PRO A 537 -25.70 18.98 -10.80
CA PRO A 537 -26.72 19.91 -10.36
C PRO A 537 -26.11 21.02 -9.47
N GLY A 538 -26.77 22.17 -9.41
CA GLY A 538 -26.30 23.37 -8.68
C GLY A 538 -25.75 23.11 -7.27
N PRO A 539 -26.42 22.33 -6.40
CA PRO A 539 -25.93 22.06 -5.05
C PRO A 539 -24.60 21.29 -4.97
N LEU A 540 -24.14 20.68 -6.08
CA LEU A 540 -22.87 19.96 -6.16
C LEU A 540 -21.80 20.73 -6.96
N ARG A 541 -22.11 21.96 -7.41
CA ARG A 541 -21.17 22.81 -8.14
C ARG A 541 -20.30 23.60 -7.19
N PHE A 542 -19.12 23.98 -7.67
CA PHE A 542 -18.23 24.94 -7.01
C PHE A 542 -18.16 26.23 -7.81
N ASN A 543 -18.09 27.38 -7.13
CA ASN A 543 -17.91 28.66 -7.79
C ASN A 543 -17.03 29.57 -6.91
N PHE A 544 -15.72 29.33 -6.95
CA PHE A 544 -14.75 30.12 -6.20
C PHE A 544 -14.12 31.19 -7.09
N ASN A 545 -14.12 32.44 -6.62
CA ASN A 545 -13.36 33.51 -7.25
C ASN A 545 -11.83 33.31 -7.01
N GLU A 546 -11.00 34.11 -7.66
CA GLU A 546 -9.53 33.95 -7.58
C GLU A 546 -8.98 34.04 -6.16
N THR A 547 -9.45 34.99 -5.35
CA THR A 547 -9.06 35.13 -3.95
C THR A 547 -9.39 33.86 -3.15
N GLN A 548 -10.63 33.37 -3.27
CA GLN A 548 -11.09 32.17 -2.59
C GLN A 548 -10.29 30.93 -3.01
N ARG A 549 -9.89 30.83 -4.28
CA ARG A 549 -9.04 29.73 -4.76
C ARG A 549 -7.66 29.77 -4.11
N ASN A 550 -7.06 30.95 -4.00
CA ASN A 550 -5.76 31.13 -3.35
C ASN A 550 -5.83 30.83 -1.85
N GLU A 551 -6.91 31.24 -1.18
CA GLU A 551 -7.16 30.94 0.23
C GLU A 551 -7.26 29.42 0.48
N ILE A 552 -8.01 28.69 -0.36
CA ILE A 552 -8.10 27.22 -0.28
C ILE A 552 -6.73 26.57 -0.54
N ALA A 553 -5.99 27.01 -1.56
CA ALA A 553 -4.65 26.50 -1.84
C ALA A 553 -3.68 26.73 -0.67
N ASN A 554 -3.77 27.90 -0.01
CA ASN A 554 -2.97 28.21 1.17
C ASN A 554 -3.39 27.39 2.41
N PHE A 555 -4.67 27.05 2.56
CA PHE A 555 -5.11 26.04 3.52
C PHE A 555 -4.46 24.68 3.26
N MET A 556 -4.45 24.21 2.00
CA MET A 556 -3.81 22.93 1.63
C MET A 556 -2.31 22.92 1.94
N ARG A 557 -1.60 24.04 1.73
CA ARG A 557 -0.18 24.19 2.12
C ARG A 557 0.02 24.16 3.64
N ALA A 558 -0.85 24.86 4.38
CA ALA A 558 -0.74 24.94 5.83
C ALA A 558 -0.99 23.59 6.51
N ILE A 559 -2.04 22.86 6.11
CA ILE A 559 -2.31 21.52 6.65
C ILE A 559 -1.21 20.51 6.29
N ASN A 560 -0.66 20.60 5.06
CA ASN A 560 0.51 19.80 4.67
C ASN A 560 1.74 20.12 5.53
N THR A 561 1.96 21.40 5.85
CA THR A 561 3.08 21.80 6.71
C THR A 561 2.95 21.25 8.12
N LEU A 562 1.74 21.24 8.70
CA LEU A 562 1.50 20.61 10.00
C LEU A 562 1.86 19.11 9.94
N GLN A 563 1.45 18.43 8.87
CA GLN A 563 1.81 17.03 8.65
C GLN A 563 3.32 16.81 8.57
N ASN A 564 4.03 17.62 7.78
CA ASN A 564 5.48 17.49 7.63
C ASN A 564 6.20 17.70 8.97
N ILE A 565 5.76 18.68 9.77
CA ILE A 565 6.30 18.90 11.11
C ILE A 565 6.04 17.70 12.04
N ASP A 566 4.82 17.15 12.00
CA ASP A 566 4.44 16.02 12.84
C ASP A 566 5.25 14.75 12.48
N VAL A 567 5.49 14.49 11.18
CA VAL A 567 6.37 13.40 10.71
C VAL A 567 7.82 13.63 11.13
N ALA A 568 8.40 14.79 10.83
CA ALA A 568 9.79 15.10 11.19
C ALA A 568 10.02 14.99 12.70
N THR A 569 9.09 15.51 13.50
CA THR A 569 9.15 15.41 14.96
C THR A 569 9.14 13.96 15.43
N ARG A 570 8.33 13.10 14.82
CA ARG A 570 8.23 11.69 15.19
C ARG A 570 9.49 10.92 14.85
N GLU A 571 10.06 11.11 13.66
CA GLU A 571 11.35 10.50 13.29
C GLU A 571 12.48 10.90 14.24
N LEU A 572 12.54 12.18 14.63
CA LEU A 572 13.50 12.67 15.61
C LEU A 572 13.27 12.07 17.01
N ARG A 573 12.02 11.83 17.40
CA ARG A 573 11.69 11.18 18.68
C ARG A 573 12.11 9.72 18.70
N GLU A 574 12.00 8.99 17.59
CA GLU A 574 12.51 7.61 17.49
C GLU A 574 14.01 7.54 17.80
N ILE A 575 14.80 8.47 17.25
CA ILE A 575 16.24 8.57 17.56
C ILE A 575 16.48 8.81 19.07
N LEU A 576 15.59 9.55 19.74
CA LEU A 576 15.71 9.80 21.17
C LEU A 576 15.24 8.61 22.01
N ALA A 577 14.17 7.92 21.60
CA ALA A 577 13.65 6.75 22.28
C ALA A 577 14.64 5.58 22.21
N ASN A 578 15.25 5.39 21.05
CA ASN A 578 16.12 4.26 20.81
C ASN A 578 17.60 4.57 21.08
N ARG A 579 18.23 3.73 21.90
CA ARG A 579 19.67 3.85 22.24
C ARG A 579 20.54 2.75 21.65
N ARG A 580 19.92 1.78 20.97
CA ARG A 580 20.58 0.59 20.42
C ARG A 580 20.62 0.60 18.90
N ASP A 581 19.94 1.54 18.25
CA ASP A 581 19.90 1.61 16.80
C ASP A 581 21.28 1.74 16.16
N PRO A 582 21.52 0.95 15.09
CA PRO A 582 22.66 1.17 14.22
C PRO A 582 22.70 2.60 13.72
N GLN A 583 23.91 3.12 13.53
CA GLN A 583 24.10 4.48 13.02
C GLN A 583 23.43 4.69 11.65
N ARG A 584 23.33 3.64 10.82
CA ARG A 584 22.61 3.69 9.53
C ARG A 584 21.16 4.13 9.73
N GLU A 585 20.44 3.50 10.65
CA GLU A 585 19.05 3.84 10.95
C GLU A 585 18.88 5.28 11.41
N GLN A 586 19.69 5.70 12.39
CA GLN A 586 19.62 7.08 12.89
C GLN A 586 19.86 8.08 11.77
N ASN A 587 20.79 7.79 10.85
CA ASN A 587 21.06 8.63 9.70
C ASN A 587 19.86 8.66 8.73
N THR A 588 19.21 7.52 8.47
CA THR A 588 18.02 7.46 7.62
C THR A 588 16.86 8.27 8.24
N ARG A 589 16.61 8.13 9.54
CA ARG A 589 15.58 8.91 10.25
C ARG A 589 15.85 10.42 10.22
N LEU A 590 17.12 10.82 10.40
CA LEU A 590 17.53 12.22 10.22
C LEU A 590 17.31 12.72 8.79
N GLN A 591 17.53 11.87 7.78
CA GLN A 591 17.27 12.21 6.38
C GLN A 591 15.78 12.40 6.11
N THR A 592 14.91 11.54 6.62
CA THR A 592 13.45 11.70 6.53
C THR A 592 13.02 13.01 7.20
N ALA A 593 13.43 13.25 8.45
CA ALA A 593 13.10 14.47 9.17
C ALA A 593 13.61 15.74 8.45
N MET A 594 14.80 15.68 7.86
CA MET A 594 15.34 16.75 7.01
C MET A 594 14.44 17.02 5.80
N GLY A 595 14.05 15.96 5.08
CA GLY A 595 13.19 16.04 3.89
C GLY A 595 11.85 16.68 4.18
N ASP A 596 11.15 16.22 5.21
CA ASP A 596 9.86 16.80 5.63
C ASP A 596 10.00 18.26 6.07
N THR A 597 11.05 18.59 6.82
CA THR A 597 11.32 19.98 7.22
C THR A 597 11.54 20.88 5.99
N GLN A 598 12.30 20.40 4.99
CA GLN A 598 12.53 21.11 3.73
C GLN A 598 11.26 21.23 2.89
N ASN A 599 10.40 20.20 2.86
CA ASN A 599 9.10 20.28 2.22
C ASN A 599 8.25 21.37 2.86
N GLY A 600 8.15 21.41 4.20
CA GLY A 600 7.46 22.46 4.95
C GLY A 600 7.94 23.87 4.57
N ILE A 601 9.26 24.09 4.52
CA ILE A 601 9.85 25.37 4.06
C ILE A 601 9.39 25.70 2.64
N ARG A 602 9.50 24.74 1.72
CA ARG A 602 9.16 24.92 0.30
C ARG A 602 7.68 25.29 0.15
N VAL A 603 6.76 24.51 0.72
CA VAL A 603 5.32 24.72 0.53
C VAL A 603 4.86 26.05 1.10
N LEU A 604 5.35 26.46 2.28
CA LEU A 604 5.03 27.77 2.85
C LEU A 604 5.59 28.92 2.01
N THR A 605 6.82 28.78 1.51
CA THR A 605 7.48 29.79 0.66
C THR A 605 6.74 29.96 -0.67
N GLU A 606 6.31 28.87 -1.30
CA GLU A 606 5.53 28.90 -2.55
C GLU A 606 4.19 29.63 -2.37
N GLY A 607 3.54 29.47 -1.22
CA GLY A 607 2.30 30.19 -0.89
C GLY A 607 2.51 31.63 -0.41
N GLY A 608 3.76 32.01 -0.08
CA GLY A 608 4.07 33.31 0.54
C GLY A 608 3.44 33.50 1.92
N ILE A 609 3.25 32.41 2.68
CA ILE A 609 2.54 32.41 3.97
C ILE A 609 3.46 32.00 5.13
N TYR A 610 3.15 32.47 6.34
CA TYR A 610 3.87 32.15 7.59
C TYR A 610 5.41 32.32 7.53
N PRO A 611 5.94 33.51 7.19
CA PRO A 611 7.40 33.73 7.09
C PRO A 611 8.16 33.45 8.41
N ASP A 612 7.53 33.69 9.56
CA ASP A 612 8.11 33.37 10.86
C ASP A 612 8.20 31.85 11.09
N ALA A 613 7.20 31.09 10.64
CA ALA A 613 7.27 29.63 10.69
C ALA A 613 8.36 29.09 9.75
N VAL A 614 8.50 29.68 8.54
CA VAL A 614 9.60 29.35 7.62
C VAL A 614 10.96 29.60 8.27
N THR A 615 11.10 30.68 9.02
CA THR A 615 12.34 30.99 9.77
C THR A 615 12.62 29.88 10.80
N ARG A 616 11.63 29.49 11.61
CA ARG A 616 11.80 28.39 12.59
C ARG A 616 12.07 27.04 11.93
N LEU A 617 11.40 26.71 10.83
CA LEU A 617 11.70 25.49 10.08
C LEU A 617 13.13 25.49 9.54
N THR A 618 13.63 26.64 9.10
CA THR A 618 15.01 26.80 8.63
C THR A 618 16.01 26.55 9.77
N GLU A 619 15.74 27.09 10.97
CA GLU A 619 16.55 26.82 12.17
C GLU A 619 16.54 25.32 12.52
N ALA A 620 15.35 24.67 12.50
CA ALA A 620 15.22 23.24 12.76
C ALA A 620 15.99 22.40 11.73
N ARG A 621 15.89 22.74 10.44
CA ARG A 621 16.66 22.11 9.35
C ARG A 621 18.16 22.19 9.63
N ASP A 622 18.66 23.35 10.05
CA ASP A 622 20.08 23.53 10.31
C ASP A 622 20.56 22.73 11.53
N LEU A 623 19.71 22.56 12.55
CA LEU A 623 19.98 21.68 13.69
C LEU A 623 20.02 20.20 13.28
N ILE A 624 19.10 19.74 12.42
CA ILE A 624 19.10 18.38 11.87
C ILE A 624 20.37 18.14 11.04
N SER A 625 20.77 19.12 10.22
CA SER A 625 22.02 19.05 9.44
C SER A 625 23.25 18.89 10.33
N GLN A 626 23.33 19.66 11.41
CA GLN A 626 24.41 19.53 12.40
C GLN A 626 24.38 18.15 13.09
N ALA A 627 23.20 17.62 13.40
CA ALA A 627 23.06 16.29 14.00
C ALA A 627 23.55 15.17 13.06
N GLN A 628 23.34 15.32 11.75
CA GLN A 628 23.85 14.40 10.72
C GLN A 628 25.38 14.46 10.61
N GLN A 629 25.98 15.63 10.81
CA GLN A 629 27.42 15.85 10.63
C GLN A 629 28.25 15.49 11.86
N THR A 630 27.69 15.55 13.07
CA THR A 630 28.44 15.25 14.28
C THR A 630 28.69 13.75 14.46
N GLY A 631 29.91 13.40 14.86
CA GLY A 631 30.28 12.06 15.32
C GLY A 631 30.06 11.84 16.83
N ASP A 632 29.74 12.90 17.59
CA ASP A 632 29.49 12.80 19.02
C ASP A 632 28.02 12.46 19.29
N ALA A 633 27.78 11.28 19.89
CA ALA A 633 26.43 10.79 20.15
C ALA A 633 25.64 11.67 21.14
N GLY A 634 26.31 12.29 22.12
CA GLY A 634 25.67 13.19 23.08
C GLY A 634 25.23 14.50 22.43
N GLN A 635 26.11 15.10 21.64
CA GLN A 635 25.83 16.29 20.85
C GLN A 635 24.73 16.03 19.83
N ARG A 636 24.78 14.90 19.10
CA ARG A 636 23.73 14.50 18.15
C ARG A 636 22.36 14.53 18.81
N ARG A 637 22.21 13.86 19.97
CA ARG A 637 20.95 13.81 20.70
C ARG A 637 20.51 15.18 21.22
N SER A 638 21.44 16.02 21.66
CA SER A 638 21.13 17.40 22.05
C SER A 638 20.60 18.23 20.88
N LEU A 639 21.20 18.11 19.69
CA LEU A 639 20.76 18.78 18.47
C LEU A 639 19.38 18.29 18.02
N VAL A 640 19.15 16.98 18.06
CA VAL A 640 17.84 16.35 17.79
C VAL A 640 16.77 16.91 18.73
N GLN A 641 17.06 17.01 20.02
CA GLN A 641 16.12 17.55 21.01
C GLN A 641 15.80 19.04 20.75
N GLN A 642 16.81 19.84 20.37
CA GLN A 642 16.60 21.24 20.00
C GLN A 642 15.74 21.37 18.73
N ALA A 643 16.02 20.55 17.70
CA ALA A 643 15.24 20.53 16.47
C ALA A 643 13.76 20.22 16.73
N ILE A 644 13.46 19.25 17.60
CA ILE A 644 12.07 18.93 18.02
C ILE A 644 11.38 20.16 18.64
N THR A 645 12.06 20.88 19.54
CA THR A 645 11.51 22.09 20.15
C THR A 645 11.24 23.16 19.09
N THR A 646 12.20 23.44 18.21
CA THR A 646 12.06 24.43 17.15
C THR A 646 10.97 24.07 16.13
N LEU A 647 10.80 22.79 15.81
CA LEU A 647 9.68 22.29 15.01
C LEU A 647 8.34 22.54 15.71
N GLY A 648 8.26 22.33 17.02
CA GLY A 648 7.08 22.67 17.83
C GLY A 648 6.73 24.16 17.78
N ASP A 649 7.74 25.03 17.86
CA ASP A 649 7.56 26.48 17.74
C ASP A 649 7.05 26.87 16.35
N ALA A 650 7.61 26.28 15.28
CA ALA A 650 7.12 26.48 13.92
C ALA A 650 5.66 26.04 13.77
N ARG A 651 5.30 24.88 14.31
CA ARG A 651 3.93 24.35 14.30
C ARG A 651 2.96 25.32 14.98
N ALA A 652 3.35 25.84 16.14
CA ALA A 652 2.56 26.78 16.92
C ALA A 652 2.38 28.13 16.22
N LEU A 653 3.28 28.53 15.30
CA LEU A 653 3.11 29.71 14.45
C LEU A 653 2.11 29.48 13.31
N VAL A 654 1.97 28.24 12.83
CA VAL A 654 1.01 27.89 11.77
C VAL A 654 -0.41 27.77 12.34
N ALA A 655 -0.59 27.00 13.41
CA ALA A 655 -1.91 26.72 13.97
C ALA A 655 -1.89 26.43 15.48
N THR A 656 -3.06 26.57 16.10
CA THR A 656 -3.37 26.03 17.43
C THR A 656 -4.29 24.82 17.28
N SER A 657 -4.05 23.77 18.06
CA SER A 657 -4.77 22.49 17.98
C SER A 657 -4.98 21.88 19.36
#